data_AF-A0A8J5X789-F1
#
_entry.id   AF-A0A8J5X789-F1
#
_cell.length_a   1.000
_cell.length_b   1.000
_cell.length_c   1.000
_cell.angle_alpha   90.00
_cell.angle_beta   90.00
_cell.angle_gamma   90.00
#
_symmetry.space_group_name_H-M   'P 1'
#
loop_
_entity.id
_entity.type
_entity.pdbx_description
1 polymer ?
#
loop_
_entity_poly.entity_id
_entity_poly.type
_entity_poly.pdbx_seq_one_letter_code
_entity_poly.pdbx_strand_id
1 'polypeptide(L)'
;MRGARLRAYVALLALAAYANSLRNGFVFDDNSAIVHNRYARPGEPLWPVLTSRDFWGNDIRRTQSHKSYRPLVTLSYRLNAMLARARAPPGEPLGALPGEPSGAPPSAWGYHATNALLHAAVCALACDVCAACLGDDGGGGRARSAGAARRQLVCATLFALHPVHCEAVANLVGRAELLAACCVCCAFALHARAAADGARAAVAARGTACADVPRVLGGCALFARRARAQPSATAAGVRRRVGRLARGAAARLLPYALVAAAYLLLRVAIMSPRPGDADYEQPPSLHPSRPPPPPPGARAALRALTPAWAAHWSWDATTPSPLLVRKAENPLTTLLRPPTADESPESARTRRVSYWLSALHASCYHALLLLWPAQLSIEYSFDCVPLVASLADPRAWLDLAAAALLGTLVLARLRAALGRGCARACRDTRAAAWLLLPWLPCANVLFPIGTFIAERLLYLPSLGAALCVAQAALPRARAAAATAAPPSPSRRAASPRAAAALGCACAALGVRCLLRNLDWLSDESAFLAARTVCPRSAKLQLQWGTLLRSRGDLDGALAHARLAAAIDPDFCDTAFHEALALVLKGNARDAVPLLNQSLSCAFTVRRALPLLNDMYAQLLAQTPHDAAVHRWAASTYAALPGGHGRAAMHLASAARAVLDGGAPAARAVDDARAALALAPADTELGHLLARALLARASEAERGGEHGAARLAADEAGTVLRALARAGSERGRRRDRRRGGR
;
A
#
# COMPACT_ATOMS: atom_id res chain seq x y z
N MET A 1 1.48 -35.28 23.58
CA MET A 1 1.08 -35.60 22.20
C MET A 1 2.32 -35.87 21.36
N ARG A 2 2.35 -36.91 20.51
CA ARG A 2 3.41 -37.09 19.50
C ARG A 2 3.40 -35.90 18.53
N GLY A 3 4.54 -35.48 17.98
CA GLY A 3 4.66 -34.27 17.17
C GLY A 3 3.70 -34.19 15.96
N ALA A 4 3.35 -35.33 15.35
CA ALA A 4 2.35 -35.39 14.28
C ALA A 4 0.92 -35.07 14.75
N ARG A 5 0.55 -35.54 15.95
CA ARG A 5 -0.78 -35.27 16.54
C ARG A 5 -0.95 -33.79 16.87
N LEU A 6 0.12 -33.11 17.32
CA LEU A 6 0.08 -31.66 17.57
C LEU A 6 -0.10 -30.88 16.28
N ARG A 7 0.67 -31.22 15.24
CA ARG A 7 0.51 -30.60 13.91
C ARG A 7 -0.91 -30.75 13.37
N ALA A 8 -1.47 -31.96 13.43
CA ALA A 8 -2.84 -32.22 13.00
C ALA A 8 -3.87 -31.42 13.83
N TYR A 9 -3.72 -31.42 15.16
CA TYR A 9 -4.61 -30.65 16.05
C TYR A 9 -4.62 -29.16 15.72
N VAL A 10 -3.45 -28.53 15.60
CA VAL A 10 -3.35 -27.09 15.35
C VAL A 10 -3.81 -26.74 13.93
N ALA A 11 -3.52 -27.60 12.94
CA ALA A 11 -4.02 -27.42 11.58
C ALA A 11 -5.55 -27.48 11.52
N LEU A 12 -6.19 -28.45 12.19
CA LEU A 12 -7.65 -28.55 12.27
C LEU A 12 -8.24 -27.36 13.02
N LEU A 13 -7.59 -26.89 14.08
CA LEU A 13 -8.01 -25.72 14.84
C LEU A 13 -7.96 -24.44 13.99
N ALA A 14 -6.89 -24.26 13.22
CA ALA A 14 -6.76 -23.16 12.26
C ALA A 14 -7.87 -23.23 11.20
N LEU A 15 -8.12 -24.41 10.62
CA LEU A 15 -9.21 -24.59 9.65
C LEU A 15 -10.58 -24.27 10.26
N ALA A 16 -10.84 -24.68 11.50
CA ALA A 16 -12.08 -24.37 12.20
C ALA A 16 -12.24 -22.86 12.44
N ALA A 17 -11.17 -22.16 12.83
CA ALA A 17 -11.19 -20.72 13.08
C ALA A 17 -11.46 -19.87 11.82
N TYR A 18 -11.20 -20.42 10.63
CA TYR A 18 -11.42 -19.77 9.34
C TYR A 18 -12.48 -20.45 8.48
N ALA A 19 -13.22 -21.43 9.00
CA ALA A 19 -14.23 -22.15 8.23
C ALA A 19 -15.35 -21.21 7.71
N ASN A 20 -15.67 -20.17 8.47
CA ASN A 20 -16.68 -19.18 8.07
C ASN A 20 -16.18 -18.20 7.00
N SER A 21 -14.87 -18.04 6.79
CA SER A 21 -14.33 -17.18 5.73
C SER A 21 -14.55 -17.78 4.33
N LEU A 22 -14.90 -19.07 4.23
CA LEU A 22 -15.25 -19.72 2.96
C LEU A 22 -16.50 -19.11 2.29
N ARG A 23 -17.33 -18.39 3.06
CA ARG A 23 -18.54 -17.70 2.57
C ARG A 23 -18.26 -16.28 2.08
N ASN A 24 -17.03 -15.79 2.24
CA ASN A 24 -16.66 -14.42 1.92
C ASN A 24 -16.53 -14.23 0.40
N GLY A 25 -16.83 -13.01 -0.07
CA GLY A 25 -16.63 -12.60 -1.46
C GLY A 25 -15.19 -12.22 -1.78
N PHE A 26 -14.99 -11.62 -2.96
CA PHE A 26 -13.80 -10.83 -3.24
C PHE A 26 -14.00 -9.45 -2.62
N VAL A 27 -13.04 -9.02 -1.80
CA VAL A 27 -13.12 -7.74 -1.09
C VAL A 27 -11.94 -6.87 -1.47
N PHE A 28 -12.22 -5.60 -1.78
CA PHE A 28 -11.25 -4.53 -1.91
C PHE A 28 -10.16 -4.86 -2.94
N ASP A 29 -8.90 -4.98 -2.49
CA ASP A 29 -7.73 -5.27 -3.33
C ASP A 29 -7.86 -6.61 -4.09
N ASP A 30 -8.70 -7.54 -3.64
CA ASP A 30 -8.97 -8.80 -4.32
C ASP A 30 -9.52 -8.58 -5.74
N ASN A 31 -10.35 -7.55 -5.91
CA ASN A 31 -10.94 -7.22 -7.20
C ASN A 31 -9.85 -6.87 -8.21
N SER A 32 -8.89 -6.03 -7.85
CA SER A 32 -7.80 -5.65 -8.75
C SER A 32 -6.76 -6.78 -8.91
N ALA A 33 -6.42 -7.51 -7.85
CA ALA A 33 -5.37 -8.52 -7.89
C ALA A 33 -5.80 -9.85 -8.54
N ILE A 34 -7.10 -10.18 -8.47
CA ILE A 34 -7.64 -11.49 -8.89
C ILE A 34 -8.70 -11.32 -9.97
N VAL A 35 -9.74 -10.52 -9.70
CA VAL A 35 -10.91 -10.44 -10.60
C VAL A 35 -10.53 -9.74 -11.90
N HIS A 36 -9.97 -8.53 -11.84
CA HIS A 36 -9.62 -7.73 -13.02
C HIS A 36 -8.23 -8.03 -13.57
N ASN A 37 -7.42 -8.81 -12.85
CA ASN A 37 -6.10 -9.21 -13.31
C ASN A 37 -6.18 -10.35 -14.33
N ARG A 38 -6.04 -10.02 -15.62
CA ARG A 38 -6.02 -11.02 -16.71
C ARG A 38 -4.95 -12.11 -16.53
N TYR A 39 -3.83 -11.81 -15.87
CA TYR A 39 -2.75 -12.76 -15.65
C TYR A 39 -2.99 -13.72 -14.47
N ALA A 40 -3.98 -13.42 -13.61
CA ALA A 40 -4.48 -14.32 -12.58
C ALA A 40 -5.47 -15.37 -13.14
N ARG A 41 -5.81 -15.32 -14.44
CA ARG A 41 -6.70 -16.24 -15.13
C ARG A 41 -5.95 -17.11 -16.15
N PRO A 42 -6.44 -18.31 -16.49
CA PRO A 42 -5.88 -19.10 -17.59
C PRO A 42 -6.14 -18.43 -18.94
N GLY A 43 -5.17 -18.48 -19.85
CA GLY A 43 -5.29 -17.98 -21.23
C GLY A 43 -4.14 -17.08 -21.66
N GLU A 44 -3.62 -16.27 -20.74
CA GLU A 44 -2.47 -15.38 -21.00
C GLU A 44 -1.13 -16.14 -20.91
N PRO A 45 -0.05 -15.70 -21.58
CA PRO A 45 1.29 -16.28 -21.38
C PRO A 45 1.79 -16.14 -19.94
N LEU A 46 2.59 -17.09 -19.45
CA LEU A 46 3.18 -17.06 -18.10
C LEU A 46 4.37 -16.09 -17.99
N TRP A 47 5.14 -15.97 -19.07
CA TRP A 47 6.39 -15.21 -19.09
C TRP A 47 6.24 -13.74 -18.65
N PRO A 48 5.19 -13.00 -19.04
CA PRO A 48 4.99 -11.63 -18.56
C PRO A 48 4.92 -11.52 -17.03
N VAL A 49 4.25 -12.47 -16.36
CA VAL A 49 4.14 -12.49 -14.89
C VAL A 49 5.50 -12.52 -14.21
N LEU A 50 6.48 -13.21 -14.82
CA LEU A 50 7.82 -13.38 -14.29
C LEU A 50 8.79 -12.26 -14.67
N THR A 51 8.44 -11.39 -15.62
CA THR A 51 9.44 -10.50 -16.26
C THR A 51 9.02 -9.06 -16.44
N SER A 52 7.72 -8.77 -16.53
CA SER A 52 7.23 -7.45 -16.91
C SER A 52 5.95 -7.03 -16.23
N ARG A 53 5.32 -7.90 -15.41
CA ARG A 53 4.07 -7.56 -14.72
C ARG A 53 4.26 -7.33 -13.24
N ASP A 54 3.54 -6.34 -12.72
CA ASP A 54 3.35 -6.17 -11.29
C ASP A 54 2.21 -7.06 -10.77
N PHE A 55 2.00 -7.04 -9.46
CA PHE A 55 1.01 -7.84 -8.76
C PHE A 55 -0.42 -7.61 -9.26
N TRP A 56 -0.69 -6.40 -9.75
CA TRP A 56 -2.01 -5.95 -10.23
C TRP A 56 -2.22 -6.25 -11.72
N GLY A 57 -1.18 -6.72 -12.43
CA GLY A 57 -1.25 -7.06 -13.86
C GLY A 57 -0.77 -5.96 -14.81
N ASN A 58 -0.29 -4.83 -14.29
CA ASN A 58 0.23 -3.73 -15.09
C ASN A 58 1.68 -3.98 -15.50
N ASP A 59 2.16 -3.27 -16.54
CA ASP A 59 3.59 -3.29 -16.84
C ASP A 59 4.40 -2.65 -15.70
N ILE A 60 5.26 -3.45 -15.08
CA ILE A 60 6.05 -3.06 -13.91
C ILE A 60 7.06 -1.96 -14.25
N ARG A 61 7.39 -1.70 -15.51
CA ARG A 61 8.38 -0.67 -15.88
C ARG A 61 7.77 0.71 -15.98
N ARG A 62 6.45 0.81 -16.20
CA ARG A 62 5.72 2.09 -16.18
C ARG A 62 6.01 2.84 -14.87
N THR A 63 6.31 4.14 -14.95
CA THR A 63 6.41 5.06 -13.79
C THR A 63 5.20 4.98 -12.87
N GLN A 64 4.10 4.54 -13.43
CA GLN A 64 2.78 4.46 -12.85
C GLN A 64 2.45 3.10 -12.22
N SER A 65 3.29 2.09 -12.40
CA SER A 65 3.14 0.83 -11.65
C SER A 65 3.45 1.02 -10.17
N HIS A 66 2.71 0.33 -9.30
CA HIS A 66 3.00 0.22 -7.86
C HIS A 66 4.35 -0.49 -7.57
N LYS A 67 4.97 -1.09 -8.60
CA LYS A 67 6.21 -1.87 -8.53
C LYS A 67 6.18 -3.02 -7.50
N SER A 68 4.99 -3.55 -7.27
CA SER A 68 4.73 -4.72 -6.43
C SER A 68 5.07 -5.99 -7.20
N TYR A 69 6.33 -6.44 -7.16
CA TYR A 69 6.74 -7.67 -7.83
C TYR A 69 6.42 -8.91 -6.96
N ARG A 70 5.35 -9.65 -7.28
CA ARG A 70 4.85 -10.81 -6.52
C ARG A 70 4.41 -11.99 -7.41
N PRO A 71 5.29 -12.49 -8.30
CA PRO A 71 4.91 -13.46 -9.34
C PRO A 71 4.32 -14.75 -8.77
N LEU A 72 4.89 -15.29 -7.68
CA LEU A 72 4.42 -16.53 -7.07
C LEU A 72 2.97 -16.41 -6.55
N VAL A 73 2.57 -15.23 -6.09
CA VAL A 73 1.21 -14.99 -5.61
C VAL A 73 0.25 -14.98 -6.79
N THR A 74 0.55 -14.20 -7.84
CA THR A 74 -0.25 -14.17 -9.07
C THR A 74 -0.36 -15.55 -9.72
N LEU A 75 0.74 -16.32 -9.78
CA LEU A 75 0.73 -17.69 -10.28
C LEU A 75 -0.11 -18.63 -9.42
N SER A 76 -0.14 -18.43 -8.09
CA SER A 76 -1.02 -19.22 -7.22
C SER A 76 -2.51 -18.92 -7.47
N TYR A 77 -2.88 -17.66 -7.75
CA TYR A 77 -4.25 -17.31 -8.15
C TYR A 77 -4.62 -17.94 -9.48
N ARG A 78 -3.69 -17.94 -10.44
CA ARG A 78 -3.85 -18.60 -11.73
C ARG A 78 -4.04 -20.10 -11.58
N LEU A 79 -3.28 -20.75 -10.70
CA LEU A 79 -3.46 -22.18 -10.41
C LEU A 79 -4.85 -22.44 -9.80
N ASN A 80 -5.33 -21.60 -8.87
CA ASN A 80 -6.70 -21.69 -8.36
C ASN A 80 -7.74 -21.59 -9.48
N ALA A 81 -7.60 -20.60 -10.37
CA ALA A 81 -8.50 -20.43 -11.51
C ALA A 81 -8.48 -21.63 -12.47
N MET A 82 -7.30 -22.23 -12.71
CA MET A 82 -7.16 -23.44 -13.53
C MET A 82 -7.84 -24.64 -12.89
N LEU A 83 -7.67 -24.85 -11.58
CA LEU A 83 -8.32 -25.94 -10.85
C LEU A 83 -9.84 -25.77 -10.80
N ALA A 84 -10.32 -24.53 -10.67
CA ALA A 84 -11.75 -24.23 -10.76
C ALA A 84 -12.30 -24.54 -12.15
N ARG A 85 -11.60 -24.14 -13.22
CA ARG A 85 -11.98 -24.43 -14.62
C ARG A 85 -11.99 -25.94 -14.91
N ALA A 86 -11.02 -26.70 -14.41
CA ALA A 86 -10.95 -28.14 -14.60
C ALA A 86 -12.13 -28.90 -13.97
N ARG A 87 -12.82 -28.30 -12.99
CA ARG A 87 -14.01 -28.85 -12.34
C ARG A 87 -15.32 -28.38 -12.96
N ALA A 88 -15.29 -27.37 -13.83
CA ALA A 88 -16.47 -26.83 -14.49
C ALA A 88 -16.84 -27.67 -15.72
N PRO A 89 -18.14 -27.87 -16.03
CA PRO A 89 -18.56 -28.50 -17.27
C PRO A 89 -18.03 -27.73 -18.50
N PRO A 90 -17.67 -28.42 -19.59
CA PRO A 90 -17.24 -27.75 -20.82
C PRO A 90 -18.36 -26.87 -21.40
N GLY A 91 -18.07 -25.58 -21.60
CA GLY A 91 -19.01 -24.59 -22.16
C GLY A 91 -19.52 -23.52 -21.18
N GLU A 92 -19.36 -23.74 -19.88
CA GLU A 92 -19.77 -22.79 -18.83
C GLU A 92 -18.71 -21.68 -18.61
N PRO A 93 -19.10 -20.41 -18.49
CA PRO A 93 -18.19 -19.32 -18.15
C PRO A 93 -17.61 -19.49 -16.74
N LEU A 94 -16.39 -19.00 -16.56
CA LEU A 94 -15.56 -19.18 -15.36
C LEU A 94 -16.18 -18.50 -14.12
N GLY A 95 -17.07 -19.19 -13.41
CA GLY A 95 -17.64 -18.70 -12.15
C GLY A 95 -19.11 -18.98 -11.87
N ALA A 96 -19.87 -19.50 -12.82
CA ALA A 96 -21.28 -19.79 -12.60
C ALA A 96 -21.48 -21.05 -11.75
N LEU A 97 -22.26 -20.94 -10.68
CA LEU A 97 -23.02 -22.09 -10.15
C LEU A 97 -24.14 -22.42 -11.16
N PRO A 98 -24.68 -23.65 -11.17
CA PRO A 98 -25.80 -24.00 -12.06
C PRO A 98 -26.96 -23.01 -11.87
N GLY A 99 -27.26 -22.21 -12.90
CA GLY A 99 -28.32 -21.19 -12.89
C GLY A 99 -27.88 -19.72 -12.83
N GLU A 100 -26.58 -19.41 -12.77
CA GLU A 100 -26.05 -18.04 -12.76
C GLU A 100 -25.78 -17.49 -14.18
N PRO A 101 -26.08 -16.20 -14.47
CA PRO A 101 -25.91 -15.62 -15.79
C PRO A 101 -24.43 -15.54 -16.22
N SER A 102 -24.20 -15.72 -17.52
CA SER A 102 -22.88 -15.63 -18.15
C SER A 102 -22.22 -14.27 -17.89
N GLY A 103 -21.17 -14.25 -17.07
CA GLY A 103 -20.46 -13.03 -16.66
C GLY A 103 -20.24 -12.90 -15.13
N ALA A 104 -20.82 -13.78 -14.32
CA ALA A 104 -20.60 -13.79 -12.86
C ALA A 104 -19.12 -14.00 -12.50
N PRO A 105 -18.57 -13.29 -11.48
CA PRO A 105 -17.20 -13.48 -11.04
C PRO A 105 -16.97 -14.92 -10.53
N PRO A 106 -15.75 -15.47 -10.65
CA PRO A 106 -15.44 -16.80 -10.14
C PRO A 106 -15.80 -16.94 -8.67
N SER A 107 -16.34 -18.09 -8.24
CA SER A 107 -16.57 -18.30 -6.80
C SER A 107 -15.29 -18.07 -5.99
N ALA A 108 -15.34 -17.14 -5.04
CA ALA A 108 -14.22 -16.82 -4.15
C ALA A 108 -13.87 -17.99 -3.20
N TRP A 109 -14.79 -18.95 -3.03
CA TRP A 109 -14.66 -20.10 -2.13
C TRP A 109 -13.32 -20.82 -2.27
N GLY A 110 -12.91 -21.13 -3.52
CA GLY A 110 -11.67 -21.87 -3.77
C GLY A 110 -10.42 -21.10 -3.35
N TYR A 111 -10.47 -19.77 -3.45
CA TYR A 111 -9.37 -18.89 -3.04
C TYR A 111 -9.28 -18.81 -1.51
N HIS A 112 -10.42 -18.67 -0.83
CA HIS A 112 -10.52 -18.67 0.63
C HIS A 112 -10.08 -20.01 1.23
N ALA A 113 -10.50 -21.12 0.62
CA ALA A 113 -10.06 -22.46 1.01
C ALA A 113 -8.54 -22.61 0.90
N THR A 114 -7.92 -22.11 -0.17
CA THR A 114 -6.46 -22.13 -0.32
C THR A 114 -5.77 -21.30 0.76
N ASN A 115 -6.28 -20.11 1.12
CA ASN A 115 -5.68 -19.31 2.19
C ASN A 115 -5.81 -20.00 3.56
N ALA A 116 -6.98 -20.56 3.89
CA ALA A 116 -7.18 -21.31 5.12
C ALA A 116 -6.25 -22.54 5.21
N LEU A 117 -6.07 -23.28 4.10
CA LEU A 117 -5.14 -24.40 4.01
C LEU A 117 -3.67 -23.96 4.16
N LEU A 118 -3.29 -22.83 3.53
CA LEU A 118 -1.95 -22.26 3.70
C LEU A 118 -1.71 -21.85 5.15
N HIS A 119 -2.67 -21.19 5.81
CA HIS A 119 -2.58 -20.84 7.22
C HIS A 119 -2.44 -22.09 8.11
N ALA A 120 -3.23 -23.13 7.85
CA ALA A 120 -3.11 -24.41 8.55
C ALA A 120 -1.73 -25.06 8.34
N ALA A 121 -1.17 -24.98 7.13
CA ALA A 121 0.18 -25.44 6.83
C ALA A 121 1.26 -24.63 7.58
N VAL A 122 1.13 -23.29 7.62
CA VAL A 122 2.01 -22.43 8.43
C VAL A 122 1.91 -22.83 9.90
N CYS A 123 0.71 -23.04 10.44
CA CYS A 123 0.53 -23.45 11.83
C CYS A 123 1.16 -24.81 12.15
N ALA A 124 1.09 -25.76 11.22
CA ALA A 124 1.77 -27.05 11.34
C ALA A 124 3.31 -26.88 11.32
N LEU A 125 3.85 -26.04 10.43
CA LEU A 125 5.28 -25.71 10.39
C LEU A 125 5.73 -24.92 11.64
N ALA A 126 4.87 -24.04 12.16
CA ALA A 126 5.11 -23.28 13.38
C ALA A 126 5.27 -24.22 14.59
N CYS A 127 4.65 -25.39 14.61
CA CYS A 127 4.91 -26.41 15.63
C CYS A 127 6.38 -26.87 15.62
N ASP A 128 7.00 -26.99 14.44
CA ASP A 128 8.42 -27.37 14.32
C ASP A 128 9.33 -26.20 14.75
N VAL A 129 8.98 -24.96 14.40
CA VAL A 129 9.65 -23.75 14.91
C VAL A 129 9.57 -23.71 16.44
N CYS A 130 8.38 -23.93 17.01
CA CYS A 130 8.15 -24.02 18.44
C CYS A 130 8.99 -25.13 19.07
N ALA A 131 9.08 -26.30 18.44
CA ALA A 131 9.88 -27.40 18.95
C ALA A 131 11.38 -27.07 18.97
N ALA A 132 11.89 -26.42 17.93
CA ALA A 132 13.29 -25.98 17.89
C ALA A 132 13.56 -24.90 18.95
N CYS A 133 12.67 -23.93 19.11
CA CYS A 133 12.83 -22.79 20.02
C CYS A 133 12.54 -23.13 21.49
N LEU A 134 11.63 -24.07 21.76
CA LEU A 134 11.13 -24.45 23.09
C LEU A 134 11.53 -25.87 23.52
N GLY A 135 12.30 -26.60 22.71
CA GLY A 135 12.82 -27.92 23.03
C GLY A 135 13.74 -27.93 24.24
N ASP A 136 13.82 -29.09 24.92
CA ASP A 136 14.69 -29.31 26.07
C ASP A 136 15.99 -29.97 25.62
N ASP A 137 17.13 -29.48 26.12
CA ASP A 137 18.44 -30.03 25.79
C ASP A 137 18.65 -31.37 26.53
N GLY A 138 18.53 -32.48 25.82
CA GLY A 138 19.34 -33.68 26.07
C GLY A 138 19.23 -34.43 27.41
N GLY A 139 18.11 -34.36 28.14
CA GLY A 139 17.95 -35.20 29.34
C GLY A 139 16.59 -35.87 29.44
N GLY A 140 16.57 -37.19 29.30
CA GLY A 140 15.39 -38.05 29.17
C GLY A 140 14.58 -38.23 30.45
N GLY A 141 13.82 -37.22 30.87
CA GLY A 141 12.78 -37.38 31.90
C GLY A 141 11.37 -37.14 31.35
N ARG A 142 10.41 -38.03 31.62
CA ARG A 142 8.99 -37.92 31.20
C ARG A 142 8.36 -36.56 31.56
N ALA A 143 8.66 -36.01 32.74
CA ALA A 143 8.15 -34.71 33.18
C ALA A 143 8.70 -33.51 32.39
N ARG A 144 9.95 -33.59 31.90
CA ARG A 144 10.57 -32.54 31.06
C ARG A 144 9.96 -32.52 29.66
N SER A 145 9.76 -33.71 29.09
CA SER A 145 9.04 -33.90 27.83
C SER A 145 7.60 -33.36 27.88
N ALA A 146 6.89 -33.58 28.99
CA ALA A 146 5.53 -33.06 29.18
C ALA A 146 5.48 -31.53 29.25
N GLY A 147 6.42 -30.88 29.96
CA GLY A 147 6.49 -29.42 30.04
C GLY A 147 6.80 -28.75 28.70
N ALA A 148 7.70 -29.34 27.90
CA ALA A 148 8.00 -28.87 26.55
C ALA A 148 6.79 -29.02 25.61
N ALA A 149 6.07 -30.15 25.68
CA ALA A 149 4.86 -30.36 24.88
C ALA A 149 3.74 -29.35 25.25
N ARG A 150 3.58 -29.01 26.54
CA ARG A 150 2.60 -27.99 26.97
C ARG A 150 2.95 -26.60 26.42
N ARG A 151 4.23 -26.19 26.44
CA ARG A 151 4.66 -24.90 25.87
C ARG A 151 4.44 -24.84 24.36
N GLN A 152 4.75 -25.93 23.66
CA GLN A 152 4.51 -26.03 22.22
C GLN A 152 3.02 -25.93 21.89
N LEU A 153 2.16 -26.63 22.65
CA LEU A 153 0.72 -26.55 22.49
C LEU A 153 0.20 -25.12 22.70
N VAL A 154 0.57 -24.47 23.82
CA VAL A 154 0.16 -23.08 24.10
C VAL A 154 0.61 -22.14 22.99
N CYS A 155 1.89 -22.20 22.59
CA CYS A 155 2.42 -21.33 21.55
C CYS A 155 1.71 -21.53 20.21
N ALA A 156 1.54 -22.78 19.78
CA ALA A 156 0.95 -23.09 18.49
C ALA A 156 -0.55 -22.77 18.46
N THR A 157 -1.27 -22.99 19.56
CA THR A 157 -2.68 -22.62 19.69
C THR A 157 -2.87 -21.10 19.72
N LEU A 158 -2.05 -20.36 20.48
CA LEU A 158 -2.10 -18.90 20.49
C LEU A 158 -1.84 -18.31 19.11
N PHE A 159 -0.85 -18.85 18.39
CA PHE A 159 -0.57 -18.44 17.02
C PHE A 159 -1.76 -18.75 16.11
N ALA A 160 -2.25 -20.00 16.08
CA ALA A 160 -3.32 -20.41 15.16
C ALA A 160 -4.66 -19.68 15.35
N LEU A 161 -4.94 -19.17 16.56
CA LEU A 161 -6.20 -18.50 16.89
C LEU A 161 -6.08 -16.97 16.97
N HIS A 162 -4.93 -16.39 16.65
CA HIS A 162 -4.72 -14.96 16.85
C HIS A 162 -5.52 -14.12 15.83
N PRO A 163 -6.43 -13.22 16.25
CA PRO A 163 -7.28 -12.46 15.31
C PRO A 163 -6.52 -11.52 14.37
N VAL A 164 -5.30 -11.11 14.74
CA VAL A 164 -4.41 -10.32 13.86
C VAL A 164 -4.09 -11.02 12.54
N HIS A 165 -4.33 -12.33 12.45
CA HIS A 165 -4.14 -13.10 11.22
C HIS A 165 -5.30 -12.96 10.24
N CYS A 166 -6.46 -12.44 10.64
CA CYS A 166 -7.62 -12.36 9.77
C CYS A 166 -7.35 -11.53 8.51
N GLU A 167 -6.61 -10.42 8.60
CA GLU A 167 -6.20 -9.65 7.42
C GLU A 167 -5.24 -10.44 6.50
N ALA A 168 -4.50 -11.42 6.99
CA ALA A 168 -3.63 -12.25 6.16
C ALA A 168 -4.37 -13.48 5.58
N VAL A 169 -5.42 -13.96 6.25
CA VAL A 169 -6.10 -15.22 5.90
C VAL A 169 -7.43 -14.98 5.18
N ALA A 170 -8.29 -14.13 5.73
CA ALA A 170 -9.64 -13.85 5.21
C ALA A 170 -9.64 -12.83 4.06
N ASN A 171 -8.61 -11.98 3.96
CA ASN A 171 -8.31 -11.20 2.77
C ASN A 171 -7.54 -12.07 1.77
N LEU A 172 -7.96 -12.17 0.50
CA LEU A 172 -7.28 -13.07 -0.43
C LEU A 172 -5.90 -12.56 -0.81
N VAL A 173 -5.72 -11.24 -0.94
CA VAL A 173 -4.40 -10.59 -1.16
C VAL A 173 -3.39 -10.93 -0.05
N GLY A 174 -3.85 -11.23 1.16
CA GLY A 174 -3.05 -11.72 2.29
C GLY A 174 -2.29 -13.04 2.04
N ARG A 175 -2.58 -13.72 0.92
CA ARG A 175 -1.85 -14.92 0.49
C ARG A 175 -0.35 -14.69 0.36
N ALA A 176 0.09 -13.46 0.06
CA ALA A 176 1.50 -13.10 0.01
C ALA A 176 2.21 -13.39 1.34
N GLU A 177 1.60 -12.97 2.45
CA GLU A 177 2.09 -13.18 3.82
C GLU A 177 2.09 -14.67 4.19
N LEU A 178 1.06 -15.41 3.80
CA LEU A 178 0.96 -16.86 4.05
C LEU A 178 2.05 -17.66 3.33
N LEU A 179 2.27 -17.39 2.03
CA LEU A 179 3.31 -18.04 1.25
C LEU A 179 4.71 -17.69 1.76
N ALA A 180 4.95 -16.41 2.09
CA ALA A 180 6.21 -15.99 2.69
C ALA A 180 6.46 -16.68 4.03
N ALA A 181 5.46 -16.73 4.91
CA ALA A 181 5.54 -17.42 6.19
C ALA A 181 5.79 -18.92 6.05
N CYS A 182 5.12 -19.59 5.10
CA CYS A 182 5.38 -20.99 4.75
C CYS A 182 6.86 -21.21 4.40
N CYS A 183 7.40 -20.42 3.49
CA CYS A 183 8.81 -20.51 3.08
C CYS A 183 9.77 -20.27 4.24
N VAL A 184 9.53 -19.23 5.05
CA VAL A 184 10.38 -18.89 6.20
C VAL A 184 10.34 -19.99 7.27
N CYS A 185 9.15 -20.48 7.64
CA CYS A 185 9.01 -21.55 8.63
C CYS A 185 9.59 -22.88 8.13
N CYS A 186 9.40 -23.21 6.85
CA CYS A 186 9.96 -24.40 6.23
C CYS A 186 11.49 -24.34 6.20
N ALA A 187 12.07 -23.23 5.73
CA ALA A 187 13.52 -23.03 5.70
C ALA A 187 14.13 -23.15 7.10
N PHE A 188 13.49 -22.54 8.12
CA PHE A 188 13.93 -22.66 9.50
C PHE A 188 13.81 -24.09 10.03
N ALA A 189 12.71 -24.80 9.76
CA ALA A 189 12.51 -26.17 10.19
C ALA A 189 13.56 -27.11 9.55
N LEU A 190 13.83 -26.96 8.26
CA LEU A 190 14.87 -27.72 7.55
C LEU A 190 16.26 -27.42 8.11
N HIS A 191 16.58 -26.14 8.33
CA HIS A 191 17.86 -25.75 8.94
C HIS A 191 18.01 -26.32 10.35
N ALA A 192 16.95 -26.27 11.17
CA ALA A 192 16.97 -26.82 12.53
C ALA A 192 17.14 -28.35 12.53
N ARG A 193 16.54 -29.06 11.58
CA ARG A 193 16.71 -30.52 11.40
C ARG A 193 18.13 -30.86 10.94
N ALA A 194 18.64 -30.19 9.90
CA ALA A 194 20.01 -30.39 9.41
C ALA A 194 21.06 -30.12 10.51
N ALA A 195 20.83 -29.08 11.33
CA ALA A 195 21.68 -28.79 12.47
C ALA A 195 21.61 -29.89 13.55
N ALA A 196 20.43 -30.47 13.81
CA ALA A 196 20.26 -31.58 14.74
C ALA A 196 20.91 -32.86 14.25
N ASP A 197 20.83 -33.16 12.95
CA ASP A 197 21.44 -34.36 12.34
C ASP A 197 22.96 -34.22 12.23
N GLY A 198 23.46 -33.04 11.87
CA GLY A 198 24.89 -32.71 11.95
C GLY A 198 25.42 -32.73 13.39
N ALA A 199 24.61 -32.31 14.37
CA ALA A 199 24.95 -32.44 15.79
C ALA A 199 24.94 -33.90 16.26
N ARG A 200 24.07 -34.78 15.73
CA ARG A 200 24.11 -36.22 16.02
C ARG A 200 25.38 -36.88 15.46
N ALA A 201 25.79 -36.51 14.24
CA ALA A 201 27.06 -36.93 13.66
C ALA A 201 28.27 -36.39 14.45
N ALA A 202 28.23 -35.13 14.92
CA ALA A 202 29.28 -34.51 15.74
C ALA A 202 29.23 -34.90 17.23
N VAL A 203 28.13 -35.48 17.73
CA VAL A 203 28.05 -36.06 19.09
C VAL A 203 28.61 -37.49 19.08
N ALA A 204 28.56 -38.21 17.96
CA ALA A 204 29.36 -39.40 17.74
C ALA A 204 30.88 -39.09 17.65
N ALA A 205 31.24 -37.85 17.28
CA ALA A 205 32.62 -37.35 17.22
C ALA A 205 32.80 -36.08 18.07
N ARG A 206 32.77 -36.21 19.42
CA ARG A 206 33.07 -35.18 20.45
C ARG A 206 33.21 -33.71 19.96
N GLY A 207 32.25 -32.84 20.33
CA GLY A 207 32.53 -31.42 20.61
C GLY A 207 31.75 -30.33 19.86
N THR A 208 30.43 -30.27 20.04
CA THR A 208 29.52 -29.10 20.02
C THR A 208 29.76 -27.93 19.03
N ALA A 209 28.97 -27.87 17.96
CA ALA A 209 28.67 -26.65 17.21
C ALA A 209 27.17 -26.59 16.85
N CYS A 210 26.39 -25.72 17.50
CA CYS A 210 24.98 -25.46 17.15
C CYS A 210 24.42 -24.21 17.85
N ALA A 211 24.29 -23.07 17.14
CA ALA A 211 23.28 -21.98 17.29
C ALA A 211 23.87 -20.59 16.95
N ASP A 212 24.02 -20.20 15.69
CA ASP A 212 25.01 -19.15 15.36
C ASP A 212 24.56 -17.69 15.36
N VAL A 213 23.32 -17.34 15.01
CA VAL A 213 22.94 -15.91 14.99
C VAL A 213 22.76 -15.34 16.41
N PRO A 214 22.11 -16.04 17.36
CA PRO A 214 22.04 -15.57 18.75
C PRO A 214 23.36 -15.72 19.53
N ARG A 215 24.28 -16.59 19.12
CA ARG A 215 25.62 -16.73 19.74
C ARG A 215 26.58 -15.64 19.30
N VAL A 216 26.43 -15.03 18.13
CA VAL A 216 27.23 -13.86 17.77
C VAL A 216 26.84 -12.68 18.66
N LEU A 217 25.54 -12.40 18.81
CA LEU A 217 25.07 -11.30 19.67
C LEU A 217 25.25 -11.60 21.17
N GLY A 218 24.95 -12.82 21.62
CA GLY A 218 25.17 -13.25 23.00
C GLY A 218 26.65 -13.47 23.35
N GLY A 219 27.46 -13.90 22.38
CA GLY A 219 28.90 -14.14 22.53
C GLY A 219 29.68 -12.85 22.71
N CYS A 220 29.34 -11.78 21.99
CA CYS A 220 29.92 -10.45 22.19
C CYS A 220 29.67 -9.92 23.60
N ALA A 221 28.47 -10.14 24.15
CA ALA A 221 28.10 -9.63 25.47
C ALA A 221 28.58 -10.51 26.65
N LEU A 222 28.69 -11.83 26.47
CA LEU A 222 29.34 -12.75 27.43
C LEU A 222 30.85 -12.50 27.50
N PHE A 223 31.44 -12.10 26.37
CA PHE A 223 32.85 -11.77 26.26
C PHE A 223 33.20 -10.50 27.05
N ALA A 224 32.37 -9.46 26.97
CA ALA A 224 32.53 -8.22 27.74
C ALA A 224 32.52 -8.43 29.26
N ARG A 225 31.86 -9.49 29.76
CA ARG A 225 31.80 -9.83 31.19
C ARG A 225 32.98 -10.69 31.64
N ARG A 226 33.50 -11.57 30.78
CA ARG A 226 34.65 -12.44 31.09
C ARG A 226 35.98 -11.70 30.98
N ALA A 227 36.09 -10.73 30.07
CA ALA A 227 37.23 -9.83 29.97
C ALA A 227 37.39 -8.91 31.19
N ARG A 228 36.29 -8.62 31.93
CA ARG A 228 36.34 -7.91 33.22
C ARG A 228 36.68 -8.81 34.42
N ALA A 229 36.58 -10.13 34.27
CA ALA A 229 36.77 -11.11 35.35
C ALA A 229 38.09 -11.90 35.26
N GLN A 230 38.85 -11.76 34.17
CA GLN A 230 40.18 -12.35 33.99
C GLN A 230 41.11 -11.31 33.32
N PRO A 231 42.01 -10.65 34.06
CA PRO A 231 42.90 -9.61 33.52
C PRO A 231 43.93 -10.12 32.49
N SER A 232 44.12 -11.44 32.37
CA SER A 232 45.19 -12.06 31.56
C SER A 232 44.79 -12.50 30.15
N ALA A 233 43.53 -12.34 29.74
CA ALA A 233 43.12 -12.65 28.36
C ALA A 233 43.53 -11.50 27.42
N THR A 234 44.70 -11.60 26.78
CA THR A 234 45.21 -10.58 25.85
C THR A 234 44.18 -10.21 24.77
N ALA A 235 43.99 -8.92 24.51
CA ALA A 235 43.05 -8.39 23.52
C ALA A 235 43.22 -9.01 22.11
N ALA A 236 44.42 -9.52 21.80
CA ALA A 236 44.73 -10.24 20.56
C ALA A 236 44.06 -11.63 20.47
N GLY A 237 44.01 -12.40 21.58
CA GLY A 237 43.34 -13.70 21.63
C GLY A 237 41.82 -13.58 21.44
N VAL A 238 41.26 -12.48 21.95
CA VAL A 238 39.85 -12.07 21.77
C VAL A 238 39.53 -11.80 20.30
N ARG A 239 40.31 -10.91 19.66
CA ARG A 239 40.12 -10.57 18.24
C ARG A 239 40.21 -11.82 17.36
N ARG A 240 41.15 -12.72 17.64
CA ARG A 240 41.30 -13.98 16.89
C ARG A 240 40.10 -14.93 17.07
N ARG A 241 39.45 -14.95 18.24
CA ARG A 241 38.33 -15.85 18.53
C ARG A 241 36.99 -15.29 18.04
N VAL A 242 36.75 -13.98 18.21
CA VAL A 242 35.63 -13.27 17.56
C VAL A 242 35.76 -13.32 16.05
N GLY A 243 36.96 -13.09 15.50
CA GLY A 243 37.22 -13.20 14.06
C GLY A 243 37.05 -14.62 13.50
N ARG A 244 37.21 -15.67 14.31
CA ARG A 244 36.88 -17.05 13.90
C ARG A 244 35.38 -17.33 13.93
N LEU A 245 34.67 -16.87 14.96
CA LEU A 245 33.21 -16.98 15.04
C LEU A 245 32.51 -16.17 13.94
N ALA A 246 32.98 -14.95 13.68
CA ALA A 246 32.48 -14.10 12.60
C ALA A 246 32.74 -14.72 11.23
N ARG A 247 33.93 -15.29 10.98
CA ARG A 247 34.22 -16.03 9.73
C ARG A 247 33.34 -17.29 9.58
N GLY A 248 33.12 -18.03 10.66
CA GLY A 248 32.24 -19.21 10.64
C GLY A 248 30.77 -18.85 10.39
N ALA A 249 30.28 -17.77 11.00
CA ALA A 249 28.94 -17.24 10.75
C ALA A 249 28.82 -16.68 9.33
N ALA A 250 29.81 -15.93 8.85
CA ALA A 250 29.87 -15.39 7.50
C ALA A 250 29.85 -16.52 6.45
N ALA A 251 30.66 -17.56 6.62
CA ALA A 251 30.65 -18.72 5.71
C ALA A 251 29.29 -19.44 5.66
N ARG A 252 28.55 -19.48 6.79
CA ARG A 252 27.20 -20.08 6.87
C ARG A 252 26.11 -19.19 6.31
N LEU A 253 26.26 -17.86 6.42
CA LEU A 253 25.30 -16.88 5.93
C LEU A 253 25.53 -16.50 4.47
N LEU A 254 26.74 -16.73 3.94
CA LEU A 254 27.13 -16.38 2.58
C LEU A 254 26.18 -16.97 1.51
N PRO A 255 25.76 -18.25 1.54
CA PRO A 255 24.82 -18.77 0.56
C PRO A 255 23.48 -18.02 0.57
N TYR A 256 22.96 -17.69 1.76
CA TYR A 256 21.72 -16.93 1.90
C TYR A 256 21.88 -15.49 1.38
N ALA A 257 23.02 -14.86 1.67
CA ALA A 257 23.33 -13.52 1.19
C ALA A 257 23.48 -13.48 -0.34
N LEU A 258 24.10 -14.50 -0.94
CA LEU A 258 24.23 -14.64 -2.40
C LEU A 258 22.87 -14.83 -3.07
N VAL A 259 22.01 -15.70 -2.54
CA VAL A 259 20.65 -15.90 -3.06
C VAL A 259 19.83 -14.60 -2.93
N ALA A 260 19.91 -13.92 -1.79
CA ALA A 260 19.24 -12.65 -1.59
C ALA A 260 19.76 -11.57 -2.55
N ALA A 261 21.08 -11.47 -2.75
CA ALA A 261 21.68 -10.53 -3.69
C ALA A 261 21.26 -10.85 -5.14
N ALA A 262 21.29 -12.11 -5.55
CA ALA A 262 20.83 -12.53 -6.88
C ALA A 262 19.35 -12.19 -7.11
N TYR A 263 18.49 -12.42 -6.11
CA TYR A 263 17.08 -12.05 -6.16
C TYR A 263 16.89 -10.52 -6.27
N LEU A 264 17.64 -9.74 -5.49
CA LEU A 264 17.57 -8.27 -5.54
C LEU A 264 18.05 -7.73 -6.89
N LEU A 265 19.14 -8.28 -7.44
CA LEU A 265 19.63 -7.93 -8.77
C LEU A 265 18.61 -8.26 -9.86
N LEU A 266 18.00 -9.46 -9.81
CA LEU A 266 16.92 -9.84 -10.71
C LEU A 266 15.73 -8.88 -10.60
N ARG A 267 15.33 -8.54 -9.37
CA ARG A 267 14.23 -7.62 -9.11
C ARG A 267 14.50 -6.22 -9.68
N VAL A 268 15.72 -5.70 -9.47
CA VAL A 268 16.14 -4.41 -10.04
C VAL A 268 16.12 -4.49 -11.57
N ALA A 269 16.69 -5.54 -12.17
CA ALA A 269 16.72 -5.71 -13.62
C ALA A 269 15.32 -5.78 -14.26
N ILE A 270 14.34 -6.37 -13.58
CA ILE A 270 12.94 -6.41 -14.02
C ILE A 270 12.25 -5.04 -13.90
N MET A 271 12.57 -4.28 -12.85
CA MET A 271 11.92 -3.00 -12.55
C MET A 271 12.53 -1.82 -13.30
N SER A 272 13.79 -1.93 -13.74
CA SER A 272 14.51 -0.86 -14.44
C SER A 272 13.86 -0.54 -15.80
N PRO A 273 13.67 0.76 -16.12
CA PRO A 273 13.23 1.18 -17.46
C PRO A 273 14.24 0.74 -18.52
N ARG A 274 13.78 0.34 -19.70
CA ARG A 274 14.62 0.08 -20.88
C ARG A 274 14.60 1.27 -21.84
N PRO A 275 15.66 1.47 -22.64
CA PRO A 275 15.63 2.45 -23.73
C PRO A 275 14.45 2.15 -24.66
N GLY A 276 13.52 3.10 -24.80
CA GLY A 276 12.30 2.95 -25.61
C GLY A 276 11.04 2.56 -24.82
N ASP A 277 11.12 2.30 -23.51
CA ASP A 277 9.94 2.29 -22.65
C ASP A 277 9.40 3.73 -22.62
N ALA A 278 8.38 4.03 -23.43
CA ALA A 278 7.83 5.37 -23.55
C ALA A 278 7.26 5.84 -22.19
N ASP A 279 7.93 6.81 -21.56
CA ASP A 279 7.42 7.53 -20.38
C ASP A 279 6.29 8.52 -20.69
N TYR A 280 5.74 8.43 -21.91
CA TYR A 280 4.56 9.15 -22.34
C TYR A 280 3.78 8.22 -23.28
N GLU A 281 2.85 7.43 -22.74
CA GLU A 281 1.66 7.15 -23.55
C GLU A 281 0.98 8.51 -23.65
N GLN A 282 1.14 9.17 -24.81
CA GLN A 282 0.09 10.08 -25.27
C GLN A 282 -1.25 9.38 -24.95
N PRO A 283 -2.26 10.07 -24.39
CA PRO A 283 -3.61 9.52 -24.44
C PRO A 283 -3.79 9.04 -25.88
N PRO A 284 -4.27 7.80 -26.09
CA PRO A 284 -4.26 7.16 -27.41
C PRO A 284 -4.59 8.23 -28.42
N SER A 285 -3.70 8.46 -29.37
CA SER A 285 -3.98 9.40 -30.45
C SER A 285 -5.36 9.01 -30.94
N LEU A 286 -6.35 9.82 -30.57
CA LEU A 286 -7.71 9.69 -31.06
C LEU A 286 -7.54 10.06 -32.52
N HIS A 287 -7.17 9.06 -33.32
CA HIS A 287 -7.53 9.10 -34.71
C HIS A 287 -9.02 9.45 -34.74
N PRO A 288 -9.42 10.41 -35.56
CA PRO A 288 -10.81 10.82 -35.68
C PRO A 288 -11.59 9.69 -36.37
N SER A 289 -11.78 8.54 -35.71
CA SER A 289 -12.96 7.74 -35.98
C SER A 289 -14.13 8.56 -35.45
N ARG A 290 -14.85 9.18 -36.40
CA ARG A 290 -16.10 9.92 -36.19
C ARG A 290 -16.87 9.32 -35.00
N PRO A 291 -17.24 10.12 -33.98
CA PRO A 291 -18.21 9.65 -33.01
C PRO A 291 -19.50 9.28 -33.77
N PRO A 292 -20.16 8.16 -33.42
CA PRO A 292 -21.49 7.88 -33.96
C PRO A 292 -22.42 9.06 -33.62
N PRO A 293 -23.34 9.44 -34.52
CA PRO A 293 -24.26 10.53 -34.26
C PRO A 293 -25.09 10.25 -33.01
N PRO A 294 -25.39 11.27 -32.18
CA PRO A 294 -26.18 11.07 -30.98
C PRO A 294 -27.60 10.59 -31.37
N PRO A 295 -28.16 9.57 -30.71
CA PRO A 295 -29.54 9.20 -30.94
C PRO A 295 -30.47 10.36 -30.53
N PRO A 296 -31.59 10.57 -31.24
CA PRO A 296 -32.54 11.64 -30.93
C PRO A 296 -33.14 11.42 -29.53
N GLY A 297 -33.01 12.41 -28.65
CA GLY A 297 -33.47 12.35 -27.26
C GLY A 297 -32.37 12.55 -26.20
N ALA A 298 -31.62 13.66 -26.28
CA ALA A 298 -30.48 13.96 -25.42
C ALA A 298 -30.77 13.99 -23.90
N ARG A 299 -32.04 14.21 -23.49
CA ARG A 299 -32.44 14.16 -22.07
C ARG A 299 -32.62 12.73 -21.53
N ALA A 300 -32.99 11.78 -22.38
CA ALA A 300 -33.07 10.36 -21.99
C ALA A 300 -31.68 9.71 -21.99
N ALA A 301 -30.79 10.13 -22.90
CA ALA A 301 -29.41 9.67 -22.96
C ALA A 301 -28.58 10.04 -21.72
N LEU A 302 -28.86 11.19 -21.08
CA LEU A 302 -28.27 11.59 -19.80
C LEU A 302 -28.59 10.61 -18.65
N ARG A 303 -29.74 9.92 -18.71
CA ARG A 303 -30.08 8.84 -17.77
C ARG A 303 -29.62 7.46 -18.24
N ALA A 304 -29.42 7.26 -19.54
CA ALA A 304 -28.95 5.99 -20.10
C ALA A 304 -27.42 5.80 -19.99
N LEU A 305 -26.66 6.89 -19.84
CA LEU A 305 -25.20 6.87 -19.66
C LEU A 305 -24.75 6.54 -18.23
N THR A 306 -25.65 6.42 -17.26
CA THR A 306 -25.27 6.38 -15.82
C THR A 306 -24.82 5.03 -15.28
N PRO A 307 -25.26 3.84 -15.75
CA PRO A 307 -24.80 2.58 -15.15
C PRO A 307 -23.57 1.99 -15.86
N ALA A 308 -23.59 1.87 -17.19
CA ALA A 308 -22.52 1.22 -17.96
C ALA A 308 -21.24 2.08 -18.04
N TRP A 309 -21.38 3.40 -18.05
CA TRP A 309 -20.25 4.32 -18.03
C TRP A 309 -19.65 4.40 -16.62
N ALA A 310 -20.47 4.48 -15.56
CA ALA A 310 -19.98 4.44 -14.18
C ALA A 310 -19.31 3.10 -13.81
N ALA A 311 -19.75 1.98 -14.41
CA ALA A 311 -19.10 0.67 -14.28
C ALA A 311 -17.71 0.60 -14.94
N HIS A 312 -17.43 1.44 -15.94
CA HIS A 312 -16.08 1.58 -16.49
C HIS A 312 -15.13 2.35 -15.56
N TRP A 313 -15.68 3.13 -14.63
CA TRP A 313 -14.94 3.95 -13.67
C TRP A 313 -15.00 3.41 -12.24
N SER A 314 -15.66 2.26 -12.02
CA SER A 314 -15.62 1.54 -10.77
C SER A 314 -14.26 0.85 -10.63
N TRP A 315 -13.40 1.48 -9.83
CA TRP A 315 -12.25 0.86 -9.19
C TRP A 315 -11.20 0.26 -10.14
N ASP A 316 -10.34 1.13 -10.66
CA ASP A 316 -9.03 0.73 -11.17
C ASP A 316 -7.96 1.28 -10.20
N ALA A 317 -7.41 0.43 -9.35
CA ALA A 317 -6.43 0.76 -8.29
C ALA A 317 -5.03 1.08 -8.85
N THR A 318 -4.94 1.46 -10.11
CA THR A 318 -3.71 1.38 -10.89
C THR A 318 -3.06 2.75 -11.05
N THR A 319 -2.51 3.31 -9.95
CA THR A 319 -1.30 4.17 -9.92
C THR A 319 -0.96 4.78 -8.55
N PRO A 320 0.33 5.03 -8.19
CA PRO A 320 1.57 5.14 -8.98
C PRO A 320 2.82 4.45 -8.32
N SER A 321 4.01 4.75 -8.86
CA SER A 321 5.38 4.40 -8.42
C SER A 321 5.60 4.14 -6.91
N PRO A 322 6.52 3.23 -6.50
CA PRO A 322 7.00 3.03 -5.13
C PRO A 322 7.69 4.27 -4.54
N LEU A 323 7.96 5.29 -5.37
CA LEU A 323 8.50 6.58 -4.95
C LEU A 323 7.41 7.57 -4.49
N LEU A 324 6.12 7.28 -4.73
CA LEU A 324 5.00 8.17 -4.43
C LEU A 324 3.99 7.44 -3.53
N VAL A 325 4.29 7.41 -2.23
CA VAL A 325 3.33 6.98 -1.20
C VAL A 325 2.52 8.18 -0.76
N ARG A 326 1.18 8.07 -0.78
CA ARG A 326 0.31 9.19 -0.38
C ARG A 326 0.41 9.44 1.13
N LYS A 327 0.28 10.70 1.53
CA LYS A 327 0.03 11.08 2.94
C LYS A 327 -1.12 10.27 3.52
N ALA A 328 -2.20 10.16 2.73
CA ALA A 328 -3.37 9.34 3.03
C ALA A 328 -3.02 7.88 3.36
N GLU A 329 -2.00 7.27 2.75
CA GLU A 329 -1.60 5.86 2.97
C GLU A 329 -0.58 5.68 4.09
N ASN A 330 0.44 6.55 4.13
CA ASN A 330 1.37 6.62 5.25
C ASN A 330 1.68 8.09 5.58
N PRO A 331 1.20 8.61 6.72
CA PRO A 331 1.43 9.99 7.11
C PRO A 331 2.92 10.34 7.24
N LEU A 332 3.76 9.35 7.62
CA LEU A 332 5.16 9.57 7.97
C LEU A 332 6.01 10.04 6.80
N THR A 333 5.60 9.74 5.57
CA THR A 333 6.35 10.11 4.35
C THR A 333 6.42 11.63 4.19
N THR A 334 5.38 12.35 4.62
CA THR A 334 5.36 13.81 4.60
C THR A 334 6.32 14.45 5.60
N LEU A 335 6.62 13.75 6.70
CA LEU A 335 7.54 14.24 7.73
C LEU A 335 9.01 14.10 7.30
N LEU A 336 9.32 13.15 6.41
CA LEU A 336 10.67 12.92 5.87
C LEU A 336 10.98 13.70 4.58
N ARG A 337 10.05 14.51 4.06
CA ARG A 337 10.31 15.31 2.86
C ARG A 337 11.52 16.25 3.07
N PRO A 338 12.35 16.45 2.02
CA PRO A 338 13.45 17.41 2.09
C PRO A 338 12.92 18.81 2.45
N PRO A 339 13.69 19.60 3.24
CA PRO A 339 13.26 20.93 3.61
C PRO A 339 13.12 21.83 2.37
N THR A 340 12.07 22.64 2.35
CA THR A 340 11.86 23.64 1.31
C THR A 340 12.71 24.88 1.57
N ALA A 341 12.98 25.69 0.53
CA ALA A 341 13.79 26.90 0.65
C ALA A 341 13.28 27.86 1.75
N ASP A 342 11.96 27.92 1.94
CA ASP A 342 11.30 28.80 2.91
C ASP A 342 11.16 28.19 4.32
N GLU A 343 11.65 26.96 4.55
CA GLU A 343 11.46 26.28 5.82
C GLU A 343 12.57 26.59 6.84
N SER A 344 12.18 27.07 8.02
CA SER A 344 13.13 27.32 9.09
C SER A 344 13.81 26.02 9.59
N PRO A 345 15.09 26.07 10.02
CA PRO A 345 15.78 24.91 10.59
C PRO A 345 15.07 24.29 11.79
N GLU A 346 14.36 25.10 12.58
CA GLU A 346 13.58 24.67 13.74
C GLU A 346 12.32 23.89 13.34
N SER A 347 11.60 24.35 12.30
CA SER A 347 10.46 23.61 11.74
C SER A 347 10.90 22.25 11.20
N ALA A 348 12.01 22.22 10.45
CA ALA A 348 12.58 20.98 9.93
C ALA A 348 12.99 20.00 11.07
N ARG A 349 13.55 20.52 12.17
CA ARG A 349 13.87 19.71 13.37
C ARG A 349 12.60 19.15 14.01
N THR A 350 11.58 19.99 14.19
CA THR A 350 10.30 19.60 14.80
C THR A 350 9.61 18.50 13.99
N ARG A 351 9.61 18.60 12.65
CA ARG A 351 9.10 17.53 11.77
C ARG A 351 9.84 16.21 11.94
N ARG A 352 11.17 16.25 12.05
CA ARG A 352 11.98 15.04 12.28
C ARG A 352 11.72 14.40 13.65
N VAL A 353 11.52 15.22 14.69
CA VAL A 353 11.13 14.72 16.02
C VAL A 353 9.75 14.05 15.95
N SER A 354 8.77 14.71 15.31
CA SER A 354 7.43 14.16 15.07
C SER A 354 7.47 12.82 14.34
N TYR A 355 8.35 12.67 13.35
CA TYR A 355 8.54 11.39 12.64
C TYR A 355 8.93 10.26 13.60
N TRP A 356 9.97 10.46 14.41
CA TRP A 356 10.47 9.40 15.30
C TRP A 356 9.47 9.08 16.42
N LEU A 357 8.81 10.09 16.98
CA LEU A 357 7.75 9.89 17.97
C LEU A 357 6.58 9.12 17.37
N SER A 358 6.14 9.47 16.16
CA SER A 358 5.03 8.80 15.48
C SER A 358 5.38 7.37 15.02
N ALA A 359 6.62 7.12 14.60
CA ALA A 359 7.10 5.76 14.29
C ALA A 359 7.15 4.87 15.56
N LEU A 360 7.57 5.45 16.70
CA LEU A 360 7.51 4.78 17.99
C LEU A 360 6.08 4.50 18.42
N HIS A 361 5.19 5.48 18.24
CA HIS A 361 3.76 5.32 18.53
C HIS A 361 3.14 4.19 17.71
N ALA A 362 3.41 4.15 16.41
CA ALA A 362 2.99 3.06 15.54
C ALA A 362 3.54 1.70 16.02
N SER A 363 4.78 1.66 16.50
CA SER A 363 5.39 0.45 17.07
C SER A 363 4.66 -0.03 18.34
N CYS A 364 4.32 0.91 19.23
CA CYS A 364 3.56 0.63 20.45
C CYS A 364 2.12 0.21 20.14
N TYR A 365 1.51 0.81 19.11
CA TYR A 365 0.18 0.41 18.62
C TYR A 365 0.19 -1.02 18.06
N HIS A 366 1.20 -1.41 17.26
CA HIS A 366 1.35 -2.80 16.81
C HIS A 366 1.50 -3.78 17.99
N ALA A 367 2.23 -3.39 19.05
CA ALA A 367 2.32 -4.20 20.26
C ALA A 367 0.96 -4.31 20.98
N LEU A 368 0.17 -3.24 21.01
CA LEU A 368 -1.20 -3.26 21.53
C LEU A 368 -2.08 -4.21 20.72
N LEU A 369 -2.00 -4.22 19.39
CA LEU A 369 -2.75 -5.16 18.54
C LEU A 369 -2.38 -6.64 18.80
N LEU A 370 -1.13 -6.93 19.16
CA LEU A 370 -0.69 -8.27 19.56
C LEU A 370 -1.19 -8.68 20.96
N LEU A 371 -1.37 -7.73 21.87
CA LEU A 371 -1.77 -8.02 23.25
C LEU A 371 -3.30 -7.97 23.43
N TRP A 372 -3.97 -7.09 22.70
CA TRP A 372 -5.39 -6.79 22.80
C TRP A 372 -6.01 -6.53 21.41
N PRO A 373 -6.26 -7.60 20.62
CA PRO A 373 -6.80 -7.48 19.26
C PRO A 373 -8.32 -7.21 19.23
N ALA A 374 -8.78 -6.24 20.02
CA ALA A 374 -10.20 -5.89 20.10
C ALA A 374 -10.61 -4.98 18.93
N GLN A 375 -9.84 -3.91 18.69
CA GLN A 375 -10.10 -2.96 17.62
C GLN A 375 -9.17 -3.29 16.45
N LEU A 376 -9.74 -3.91 15.44
CA LEU A 376 -9.06 -4.33 14.22
C LEU A 376 -9.74 -3.64 13.04
N SER A 377 -8.95 -3.08 12.14
CA SER A 377 -9.38 -2.34 10.95
C SER A 377 -8.66 -2.88 9.73
N ILE A 378 -9.34 -2.90 8.59
CA ILE A 378 -8.72 -3.31 7.31
C ILE A 378 -7.75 -2.23 6.80
N GLU A 379 -7.78 -1.01 7.38
CA GLU A 379 -7.02 0.15 6.93
C GLU A 379 -6.78 1.12 8.11
N TYR A 380 -5.54 1.62 8.25
CA TYR A 380 -5.09 2.55 9.30
C TYR A 380 -4.44 3.82 8.70
N SER A 381 -4.98 4.25 7.56
CA SER A 381 -4.56 5.42 6.80
C SER A 381 -4.69 6.75 7.58
N PHE A 382 -4.23 7.84 6.96
CA PHE A 382 -4.06 9.16 7.58
C PHE A 382 -5.19 9.57 8.52
N ASP A 383 -4.78 9.95 9.73
CA ASP A 383 -5.61 10.38 10.86
C ASP A 383 -6.52 9.30 11.49
N CYS A 384 -6.38 8.01 11.13
CA CYS A 384 -6.93 6.93 11.96
C CYS A 384 -6.21 6.85 13.32
N VAL A 385 -4.89 6.75 13.28
CA VAL A 385 -4.02 6.82 14.47
C VAL A 385 -3.30 8.16 14.40
N PRO A 386 -3.68 9.17 15.22
CA PRO A 386 -3.14 10.52 15.09
C PRO A 386 -1.65 10.55 15.38
N LEU A 387 -0.91 11.32 14.58
CA LEU A 387 0.53 11.50 14.75
C LEU A 387 0.87 12.14 16.10
N VAL A 388 2.07 11.83 16.59
CA VAL A 388 2.63 12.42 17.82
C VAL A 388 3.55 13.56 17.40
N ALA A 389 3.02 14.78 17.45
CA ALA A 389 3.68 15.96 16.86
C ALA A 389 4.87 16.49 17.67
N SER A 390 4.88 16.29 18.99
CA SER A 390 5.93 16.83 19.87
C SER A 390 6.01 16.07 21.20
N LEU A 391 7.02 16.38 22.01
CA LEU A 391 7.19 15.86 23.37
C LEU A 391 6.19 16.45 24.38
N ALA A 392 5.41 17.46 24.00
CA ALA A 392 4.31 17.98 24.82
C ALA A 392 3.10 17.02 24.82
N ASP A 393 3.02 16.12 23.83
CA ASP A 393 1.99 15.10 23.77
C ASP A 393 2.24 14.02 24.84
N PRO A 394 1.29 13.74 25.76
CA PRO A 394 1.47 12.73 26.79
C PRO A 394 1.69 11.32 26.21
N ARG A 395 1.20 11.05 24.99
CA ARG A 395 1.40 9.76 24.31
C ARG A 395 2.88 9.49 24.04
N ALA A 396 3.66 10.53 23.75
CA ALA A 396 5.11 10.40 23.55
C ALA A 396 5.80 9.78 24.77
N TRP A 397 5.43 10.23 25.97
CA TRP A 397 6.01 9.74 27.22
C TRP A 397 5.53 8.34 27.57
N LEU A 398 4.26 8.02 27.31
CA LEU A 398 3.72 6.66 27.46
C LEU A 398 4.43 5.68 26.53
N ASP A 399 4.62 6.05 25.26
CA ASP A 399 5.31 5.22 24.28
C ASP A 399 6.80 5.05 24.62
N LEU A 400 7.47 6.13 25.06
CA LEU A 400 8.85 6.07 25.53
C LEU A 400 8.97 5.17 26.77
N ALA A 401 8.04 5.27 27.71
CA ALA A 401 8.01 4.41 28.90
C ALA A 401 7.73 2.95 28.54
N ALA A 402 6.79 2.68 27.62
CA ALA A 402 6.48 1.34 27.13
C ALA A 402 7.68 0.74 26.38
N ALA A 403 8.34 1.52 25.53
CA ALA A 403 9.54 1.11 24.81
C ALA A 403 10.73 0.91 25.75
N ALA A 404 10.90 1.75 26.78
CA ALA A 404 11.91 1.57 27.82
C ALA A 404 11.63 0.33 28.68
N LEU A 405 10.37 0.05 29.03
CA LEU A 405 9.98 -1.17 29.72
C LEU A 405 10.27 -2.41 28.86
N LEU A 406 9.86 -2.40 27.59
CA LEU A 406 10.15 -3.50 26.68
C LEU A 406 11.67 -3.67 26.48
N GLY A 407 12.40 -2.57 26.29
CA GLY A 407 13.85 -2.55 26.16
C GLY A 407 14.55 -3.09 27.41
N THR A 408 14.11 -2.69 28.60
CA THR A 408 14.65 -3.21 29.88
C THR A 408 14.31 -4.68 30.08
N LEU A 409 13.10 -5.14 29.73
CA LEU A 409 12.72 -6.56 29.78
C LEU A 409 13.56 -7.39 28.80
N VAL A 410 13.77 -6.91 27.58
CA VAL A 410 14.64 -7.54 26.58
C VAL A 410 16.09 -7.55 27.08
N LEU A 411 16.63 -6.43 27.57
CA LEU A 411 17.98 -6.34 28.10
C LEU A 411 18.17 -7.19 29.37
N ALA A 412 17.17 -7.29 30.24
CA ALA A 412 17.19 -8.16 31.42
C ALA A 412 17.14 -9.63 31.01
N ARG A 413 16.32 -10.00 30.02
CA ARG A 413 16.28 -11.35 29.42
C ARG A 413 17.61 -11.68 28.76
N LEU A 414 18.21 -10.75 28.02
CA LEU A 414 19.53 -10.87 27.42
C LEU A 414 20.62 -11.00 28.51
N ARG A 415 20.67 -10.12 29.51
CA ARG A 415 21.61 -10.23 30.65
C ARG A 415 21.47 -11.53 31.41
N ALA A 416 20.24 -11.94 31.70
CA ALA A 416 19.96 -13.21 32.35
C ALA A 416 20.27 -14.39 31.43
N ALA A 417 20.12 -14.25 30.12
CA ALA A 417 20.63 -15.21 29.14
C ALA A 417 22.16 -15.31 29.23
N LEU A 418 22.88 -14.19 29.31
CA LEU A 418 24.35 -14.15 29.47
C LEU A 418 24.83 -14.72 30.81
N GLY A 419 24.02 -14.64 31.87
CA GLY A 419 24.32 -15.20 33.19
C GLY A 419 23.88 -16.66 33.39
N ARG A 420 23.10 -17.23 32.47
CA ARG A 420 22.57 -18.60 32.55
C ARG A 420 23.30 -19.48 31.53
N GLY A 421 23.32 -20.81 31.75
CA GLY A 421 23.99 -21.74 30.83
C GLY A 421 23.60 -21.52 29.36
N CYS A 422 24.57 -21.73 28.44
CA CYS A 422 24.52 -21.37 27.01
C CYS A 422 23.19 -21.69 26.32
N ALA A 423 22.55 -22.81 26.67
CA ALA A 423 21.33 -23.25 26.00
C ALA A 423 20.07 -22.46 26.38
N ARG A 424 19.94 -21.96 27.62
CA ARG A 424 18.78 -21.12 28.01
C ARG A 424 18.89 -19.73 27.37
N ALA A 425 20.11 -19.21 27.30
CA ALA A 425 20.43 -17.96 26.63
C ALA A 425 19.98 -17.96 25.17
N CYS A 426 20.35 -19.01 24.44
CA CYS A 426 20.04 -19.20 23.03
C CYS A 426 18.54 -19.37 22.73
N ARG A 427 17.70 -19.65 23.74
CA ARG A 427 16.24 -19.82 23.55
C ARG A 427 15.47 -18.52 23.65
N ASP A 428 15.72 -17.74 24.71
CA ASP A 428 15.06 -16.45 24.91
C ASP A 428 15.39 -15.49 23.75
N THR A 429 16.63 -15.54 23.26
CA THR A 429 17.08 -14.79 22.08
C THR A 429 16.39 -15.23 20.79
N ARG A 430 16.04 -16.51 20.63
CA ARG A 430 15.34 -17.01 19.43
C ARG A 430 13.89 -16.55 19.40
N ALA A 431 13.19 -16.56 20.54
CA ALA A 431 11.84 -16.03 20.63
C ALA A 431 11.80 -14.53 20.31
N ALA A 432 12.73 -13.75 20.87
CA ALA A 432 12.85 -12.33 20.56
C ALA A 432 13.21 -12.08 19.08
N ALA A 433 14.07 -12.91 18.48
CA ALA A 433 14.40 -12.79 17.05
C ALA A 433 13.19 -13.03 16.14
N TRP A 434 12.35 -14.03 16.45
CA TRP A 434 11.10 -14.29 15.71
C TRP A 434 10.05 -13.19 15.87
N LEU A 435 10.14 -12.36 16.90
CA LEU A 435 9.29 -11.18 17.09
C LEU A 435 9.86 -9.97 16.33
N LEU A 436 11.14 -9.66 16.55
CA LEU A 436 11.73 -8.39 16.13
C LEU A 436 12.25 -8.38 14.69
N LEU A 437 12.87 -9.47 14.22
CA LEU A 437 13.46 -9.51 12.88
C LEU A 437 12.43 -9.38 11.75
N PRO A 438 11.29 -10.11 11.76
CA PRO A 438 10.28 -9.93 10.72
C PRO A 438 9.52 -8.59 10.85
N TRP A 439 9.48 -8.00 12.04
CA TRP A 439 8.81 -6.72 12.27
C TRP A 439 9.64 -5.50 11.83
N LEU A 440 10.97 -5.55 11.99
CA LEU A 440 11.86 -4.41 11.76
C LEU A 440 11.72 -3.73 10.38
N PRO A 441 11.61 -4.45 9.23
CA PRO A 441 11.41 -3.82 7.93
C PRO A 441 10.11 -3.02 7.83
N CYS A 442 9.12 -3.36 8.67
CA CYS A 442 7.78 -2.79 8.67
C CYS A 442 7.59 -1.76 9.80
N ALA A 443 8.60 -1.54 10.63
CA ALA A 443 8.56 -0.61 11.76
C ALA A 443 8.56 0.88 11.36
N ASN A 444 8.72 1.20 10.07
CA ASN A 444 8.94 2.56 9.57
C ASN A 444 10.15 3.27 10.25
N VAL A 445 11.12 2.51 10.78
CA VAL A 445 12.32 3.06 11.44
C VAL A 445 13.50 3.17 10.48
N LEU A 446 13.72 2.14 9.65
CA LEU A 446 14.83 2.12 8.69
C LEU A 446 14.52 2.97 7.45
N PHE A 447 13.28 2.87 6.98
CA PHE A 447 12.71 3.63 5.88
C PHE A 447 11.18 3.57 6.02
N PRO A 448 10.45 4.63 5.61
CA PRO A 448 9.00 4.58 5.56
C PRO A 448 8.57 3.59 4.47
N ILE A 449 7.60 2.75 4.78
CA ILE A 449 6.97 1.84 3.82
C ILE A 449 5.62 2.42 3.35
N GLY A 450 5.00 1.81 2.34
CA GLY A 450 3.70 2.29 1.81
C GLY A 450 2.50 2.16 2.75
N THR A 451 2.70 1.78 4.01
CA THR A 451 1.61 1.53 4.98
C THR A 451 2.05 1.98 6.37
N PHE A 452 1.22 2.76 7.05
CA PHE A 452 1.53 3.23 8.40
C PHE A 452 1.42 2.11 9.44
N ILE A 453 0.25 1.48 9.53
CA ILE A 453 -0.07 0.35 10.40
C ILE A 453 -0.89 -0.65 9.59
N ALA A 454 -0.63 -1.95 9.75
CA ALA A 454 -1.48 -3.02 9.23
C ALA A 454 -1.33 -4.30 10.05
N GLU A 455 -2.42 -5.05 10.20
CA GLU A 455 -2.48 -6.27 11.01
C GLU A 455 -1.66 -7.39 10.36
N ARG A 456 -1.71 -7.50 9.02
CA ARG A 456 -0.95 -8.50 8.26
C ARG A 456 0.57 -8.43 8.48
N LEU A 457 1.11 -7.25 8.86
CA LEU A 457 2.53 -7.07 9.19
C LEU A 457 2.93 -7.82 10.47
N LEU A 458 1.95 -8.11 11.34
CA LEU A 458 2.14 -8.83 12.60
C LEU A 458 2.00 -10.36 12.45
N TYR A 459 1.74 -10.89 11.25
CA TYR A 459 1.53 -12.32 11.03
C TYR A 459 2.72 -13.16 11.53
N LEU A 460 3.94 -12.96 11.02
CA LEU A 460 5.13 -13.65 11.55
C LEU A 460 5.56 -13.16 12.95
N PRO A 461 5.59 -11.85 13.26
CA PRO A 461 5.91 -11.36 14.61
C PRO A 461 5.08 -12.00 15.73
N SER A 462 3.79 -12.29 15.48
CA SER A 462 2.91 -12.94 16.45
C SER A 462 3.38 -14.34 16.86
N LEU A 463 4.11 -15.07 16.00
CA LEU A 463 4.75 -16.34 16.39
C LEU A 463 5.82 -16.10 17.46
N GLY A 464 6.63 -15.05 17.30
CA GLY A 464 7.59 -14.60 18.31
C GLY A 464 6.92 -14.18 19.62
N ALA A 465 5.80 -13.46 19.53
CA ALA A 465 5.00 -13.09 20.70
C ALA A 465 4.44 -14.34 21.42
N ALA A 466 3.86 -15.28 20.69
CA ALA A 466 3.36 -16.54 21.23
C ALA A 466 4.46 -17.39 21.90
N LEU A 467 5.68 -17.41 21.33
CA LEU A 467 6.85 -18.05 21.93
C LEU A 467 7.20 -17.40 23.27
N CYS A 468 7.22 -16.07 23.33
CA CYS A 468 7.48 -15.31 24.55
C CYS A 468 6.43 -15.58 25.64
N VAL A 469 5.14 -15.58 25.27
CA VAL A 469 4.02 -15.89 26.19
C VAL A 469 4.11 -17.32 26.70
N ALA A 470 4.32 -18.30 25.84
CA ALA A 470 4.44 -19.70 26.23
C ALA A 470 5.64 -19.94 27.19
N GLN A 471 6.75 -19.22 27.00
CA GLN A 471 7.89 -19.26 27.92
C GLN A 471 7.59 -18.60 29.27
N ALA A 472 6.85 -17.50 29.28
CA ALA A 472 6.50 -16.76 30.49
C ALA A 472 5.43 -17.46 31.33
N ALA A 473 4.38 -17.99 30.70
CA ALA A 473 3.26 -18.66 31.36
C ALA A 473 3.61 -20.04 31.92
N LEU A 474 4.58 -20.73 31.29
CA LEU A 474 5.02 -22.08 31.69
C LEU A 474 6.53 -22.12 31.91
N PRO A 475 7.04 -21.40 32.94
CA PRO A 475 8.46 -21.34 33.22
C PRO A 475 8.98 -22.74 33.52
N ARG A 476 10.13 -23.10 32.93
CA ARG A 476 10.77 -24.39 33.20
C ARG A 476 11.15 -24.48 34.67
N ALA A 477 10.91 -25.65 35.29
CA ALA A 477 11.47 -25.97 36.59
C ALA A 477 12.98 -25.65 36.59
N ARG A 478 13.44 -24.86 37.56
CA ARG A 478 14.87 -24.70 37.80
C ARG A 478 15.39 -26.11 38.12
N ALA A 479 16.43 -26.56 37.40
CA ALA A 479 17.27 -27.61 37.97
C ALA A 479 17.80 -26.99 39.26
N ALA A 480 17.27 -27.42 40.40
CA ALA A 480 17.87 -27.08 41.67
C ALA A 480 19.32 -27.55 41.56
N ALA A 481 20.27 -26.63 41.70
CA ALA A 481 21.61 -27.00 42.09
C ALA A 481 21.48 -27.89 43.34
N ALA A 482 22.36 -28.88 43.44
CA ALA A 482 22.37 -29.90 44.48
C ALA A 482 22.53 -29.30 45.89
N THR A 483 21.46 -28.72 46.43
CA THR A 483 21.32 -28.44 47.86
C THR A 483 19.98 -29.00 48.32
N ALA A 484 20.07 -29.75 49.40
CA ALA A 484 19.04 -30.62 49.93
C ALA A 484 17.84 -29.82 50.46
N ALA A 485 16.76 -29.81 49.67
CA ALA A 485 15.37 -29.86 50.14
C ALA A 485 14.49 -30.10 48.91
N PRO A 486 13.60 -31.12 48.88
CA PRO A 486 12.66 -31.27 47.78
C PRO A 486 11.71 -30.07 47.77
N PRO A 487 11.64 -29.26 46.71
CA PRO A 487 10.61 -28.23 46.63
C PRO A 487 9.25 -28.92 46.56
N SER A 488 8.27 -28.45 47.35
CA SER A 488 6.93 -29.04 47.42
C SER A 488 6.31 -29.24 46.02
N PRO A 489 5.52 -30.32 45.83
CA PRO A 489 4.92 -30.63 44.53
C PRO A 489 3.93 -29.56 44.03
N SER A 490 3.47 -28.65 44.89
CA SER A 490 2.51 -27.59 44.56
C SER A 490 3.06 -26.44 43.69
N ARG A 491 4.38 -26.30 43.53
CA ARG A 491 4.98 -25.19 42.75
C ARG A 491 5.31 -25.52 41.27
N ARG A 492 5.02 -26.74 40.79
CA ARG A 492 5.56 -27.24 39.50
C ARG A 492 4.55 -27.39 38.37
N ALA A 493 3.25 -27.31 38.64
CA ALA A 493 2.24 -27.12 37.61
C ALA A 493 1.89 -25.62 37.52
N ALA A 494 1.63 -25.10 36.31
CA ALA A 494 0.83 -23.89 36.23
C ALA A 494 -0.42 -24.12 37.08
N SER A 495 -0.76 -23.16 37.95
CA SER A 495 -1.96 -23.31 38.76
C SER A 495 -3.13 -23.62 37.83
N PRO A 496 -4.10 -24.47 38.23
CA PRO A 496 -5.27 -24.76 37.39
C PRO A 496 -5.96 -23.47 36.93
N ARG A 497 -5.90 -22.40 37.75
CA ARG A 497 -6.31 -21.04 37.40
C ARG A 497 -5.55 -20.44 36.22
N ALA A 498 -4.23 -20.55 36.16
CA ALA A 498 -3.43 -20.04 35.04
C ALA A 498 -3.67 -20.84 33.75
N ALA A 499 -3.83 -22.17 33.85
CA ALA A 499 -4.19 -23.00 32.69
C ALA A 499 -5.60 -22.67 32.18
N ALA A 500 -6.57 -22.47 33.08
CA ALA A 500 -7.92 -22.04 32.74
C ALA A 500 -7.90 -20.64 32.09
N ALA A 501 -7.15 -19.68 32.65
CA ALA A 501 -7.02 -18.34 32.09
C ALA A 501 -6.42 -18.36 30.67
N LEU A 502 -5.39 -19.17 30.43
CA LEU A 502 -4.85 -19.36 29.08
C LEU A 502 -5.87 -20.01 28.13
N GLY A 503 -6.62 -21.01 28.61
CA GLY A 503 -7.70 -21.64 27.85
C GLY A 503 -8.79 -20.65 27.45
N CYS A 504 -9.26 -19.83 28.40
CA CYS A 504 -10.21 -18.75 28.16
C CYS A 504 -9.67 -17.71 27.19
N ALA A 505 -8.38 -17.32 27.33
CA ALA A 505 -7.75 -16.40 26.39
C ALA A 505 -7.72 -16.97 24.96
N CYS A 506 -7.30 -18.23 24.78
CA CYS A 506 -7.33 -18.88 23.48
C CYS A 506 -8.75 -18.97 22.90
N ALA A 507 -9.75 -19.29 23.73
CA ALA A 507 -11.15 -19.32 23.30
C ALA A 507 -11.66 -17.93 22.89
N ALA A 508 -11.36 -16.89 23.67
CA ALA A 508 -11.72 -15.52 23.35
C ALA A 508 -11.06 -15.04 22.04
N LEU A 509 -9.78 -15.37 21.84
CA LEU A 509 -9.07 -15.10 20.58
C LEU A 509 -9.72 -15.85 19.41
N GLY A 510 -10.06 -17.13 19.58
CA GLY A 510 -10.76 -17.92 18.56
C GLY A 510 -12.14 -17.35 18.19
N VAL A 511 -12.94 -16.94 19.18
CA VAL A 511 -14.23 -16.27 18.95
C VAL A 511 -14.02 -14.93 18.24
N ARG A 512 -13.04 -14.12 18.68
CA ARG A 512 -12.73 -12.85 18.04
C ARG A 512 -12.28 -13.02 16.58
N CYS A 513 -11.53 -14.08 16.29
CA CYS A 513 -11.12 -14.47 14.93
C CYS A 513 -12.35 -14.82 14.07
N LEU A 514 -13.26 -15.66 14.57
CA LEU A 514 -14.50 -16.01 13.87
C LEU A 514 -15.34 -14.77 13.55
N LEU A 515 -15.49 -13.85 14.50
CA LEU A 515 -16.22 -12.60 14.28
C LEU A 515 -15.49 -11.69 13.28
N ARG A 516 -14.16 -11.58 13.37
CA ARG A 516 -13.35 -10.75 12.46
C ARG A 516 -13.40 -11.24 11.01
N ASN A 517 -13.56 -12.53 10.78
CA ASN A 517 -13.69 -13.06 9.41
C ASN A 517 -14.94 -12.53 8.70
N LEU A 518 -16.00 -12.18 9.44
CA LEU A 518 -17.23 -11.62 8.87
C LEU A 518 -17.05 -10.20 8.34
N ASP A 519 -16.02 -9.48 8.79
CA ASP A 519 -15.71 -8.16 8.26
C ASP A 519 -15.32 -8.26 6.77
N TRP A 520 -14.76 -9.40 6.35
CA TRP A 520 -14.37 -9.68 4.96
C TRP A 520 -15.47 -10.31 4.11
N LEU A 521 -16.75 -10.25 4.52
CA LEU A 521 -17.85 -10.84 3.76
C LEU A 521 -18.05 -10.13 2.40
N SER A 522 -18.00 -8.79 2.41
CA SER A 522 -18.14 -7.90 1.25
C SER A 522 -17.39 -6.58 1.46
N ASP A 523 -17.26 -5.77 0.41
CA ASP A 523 -16.70 -4.40 0.51
C ASP A 523 -17.45 -3.56 1.56
N GLU A 524 -18.78 -3.70 1.64
CA GLU A 524 -19.59 -2.98 2.60
C GLU A 524 -19.29 -3.38 4.03
N SER A 525 -19.27 -4.70 4.34
CA SER A 525 -18.99 -5.16 5.70
C SER A 525 -17.61 -4.70 6.15
N ALA A 526 -16.64 -4.74 5.23
CA ALA A 526 -15.26 -4.40 5.49
C ALA A 526 -15.11 -2.91 5.81
N PHE A 527 -15.68 -2.03 4.97
CA PHE A 527 -15.61 -0.60 5.20
C PHE A 527 -16.46 -0.14 6.39
N LEU A 528 -17.62 -0.78 6.64
CA LEU A 528 -18.44 -0.48 7.80
C LEU A 528 -17.68 -0.79 9.09
N ALA A 529 -17.11 -1.99 9.19
CA ALA A 529 -16.28 -2.40 10.32
C ALA A 529 -15.09 -1.45 10.50
N ALA A 530 -14.37 -1.14 9.41
CA ALA A 530 -13.23 -0.23 9.45
C ALA A 530 -13.62 1.18 9.93
N ARG A 531 -14.81 1.68 9.55
CA ARG A 531 -15.27 3.03 9.92
C ARG A 531 -15.59 3.13 11.41
N THR A 532 -16.01 2.04 12.05
CA THR A 532 -16.20 2.02 13.51
C THR A 532 -14.89 2.19 14.30
N VAL A 533 -13.76 1.79 13.69
CA VAL A 533 -12.43 1.87 14.32
C VAL A 533 -11.68 3.13 13.89
N CYS A 534 -11.73 3.46 12.61
CA CYS A 534 -10.98 4.54 11.98
C CYS A 534 -11.93 5.61 11.33
N PRO A 535 -12.86 6.24 12.07
CA PRO A 535 -13.80 7.20 11.48
C PRO A 535 -13.10 8.44 10.92
N ARG A 536 -11.89 8.76 11.37
CA ARG A 536 -11.10 9.89 10.90
C ARG A 536 -10.14 9.55 9.76
N SER A 537 -10.21 8.36 9.18
CA SER A 537 -9.33 8.02 8.05
C SER A 537 -9.81 8.67 6.73
N ALA A 538 -9.04 9.61 6.19
CA ALA A 538 -9.39 10.30 4.94
C ALA A 538 -9.59 9.32 3.76
N LYS A 539 -8.69 8.34 3.63
CA LYS A 539 -8.76 7.29 2.62
C LYS A 539 -10.03 6.43 2.76
N LEU A 540 -10.36 6.04 3.99
CA LEU A 540 -11.56 5.23 4.25
C LEU A 540 -12.84 6.00 3.95
N GLN A 541 -12.91 7.29 4.30
CA GLN A 541 -14.06 8.13 3.97
C GLN A 541 -14.27 8.24 2.46
N LEU A 542 -13.19 8.39 1.70
CA LEU A 542 -13.23 8.41 0.24
C LEU A 542 -13.69 7.07 -0.37
N GLN A 543 -13.24 5.95 0.20
CA GLN A 543 -13.65 4.61 -0.21
C GLN A 543 -15.14 4.36 0.09
N TRP A 544 -15.60 4.75 1.27
CA TRP A 544 -17.01 4.70 1.62
C TRP A 544 -17.86 5.56 0.68
N GLY A 545 -17.43 6.79 0.37
CA GLY A 545 -18.10 7.63 -0.62
C GLY A 545 -18.14 7.00 -2.02
N THR A 546 -17.11 6.25 -2.40
CA THR A 546 -17.11 5.46 -3.65
C THR A 546 -18.11 4.31 -3.63
N LEU A 547 -18.27 3.62 -2.50
CA LEU A 547 -19.29 2.58 -2.34
C LEU A 547 -20.71 3.18 -2.37
N LEU A 548 -20.94 4.33 -1.73
CA LEU A 548 -22.25 5.01 -1.80
C LEU A 548 -22.58 5.45 -3.22
N ARG A 549 -21.59 5.99 -3.94
CA ARG A 549 -21.73 6.36 -5.35
C ARG A 549 -22.12 5.17 -6.22
N SER A 550 -21.52 3.99 -6.03
CA SER A 550 -21.88 2.79 -6.80
C SER A 550 -23.28 2.28 -6.51
N ARG A 551 -23.87 2.65 -5.36
CA ARG A 551 -25.27 2.38 -5.01
C ARG A 551 -26.26 3.45 -5.48
N GLY A 552 -25.76 4.52 -6.08
CA GLY A 552 -26.57 5.66 -6.51
C GLY A 552 -26.84 6.70 -5.41
N ASP A 553 -26.32 6.52 -4.19
CA ASP A 553 -26.36 7.56 -3.16
C ASP A 553 -25.26 8.60 -3.42
N LEU A 554 -25.58 9.53 -4.32
CA LEU A 554 -24.67 10.58 -4.75
C LEU A 554 -24.49 11.68 -3.69
N ASP A 555 -25.51 11.92 -2.84
CA ASP A 555 -25.44 12.89 -1.75
C ASP A 555 -24.50 12.42 -0.63
N GLY A 556 -24.65 11.16 -0.22
CA GLY A 556 -23.72 10.53 0.71
C GLY A 556 -22.31 10.47 0.14
N ALA A 557 -22.15 10.10 -1.14
CA ALA A 557 -20.84 10.11 -1.80
C ALA A 557 -20.16 11.49 -1.76
N LEU A 558 -20.90 12.55 -2.06
CA LEU A 558 -20.43 13.93 -2.02
C LEU A 558 -20.03 14.36 -0.60
N ALA A 559 -20.88 14.06 0.39
CA ALA A 559 -20.62 14.38 1.79
C ALA A 559 -19.33 13.70 2.29
N HIS A 560 -19.12 12.43 1.94
CA HIS A 560 -17.94 11.69 2.35
C HIS A 560 -16.66 12.11 1.60
N ALA A 561 -16.76 12.55 0.34
CA ALA A 561 -15.64 13.15 -0.38
C ALA A 561 -15.19 14.48 0.27
N ARG A 562 -16.15 15.33 0.65
CA ARG A 562 -15.89 16.58 1.38
C ARG A 562 -15.33 16.34 2.78
N LEU A 563 -15.83 15.34 3.49
CA LEU A 563 -15.28 14.93 4.78
C LEU A 563 -13.82 14.46 4.64
N ALA A 564 -13.50 13.68 3.61
CA ALA A 564 -12.14 13.27 3.33
C ALA A 564 -11.23 14.48 3.06
N ALA A 565 -11.69 15.47 2.29
CA ALA A 565 -10.97 16.73 2.05
C ALA A 565 -10.80 17.58 3.31
N ALA A 566 -11.79 17.55 4.22
CA ALA A 566 -11.70 18.25 5.50
C ALA A 566 -10.70 17.59 6.48
N ILE A 567 -10.58 16.26 6.43
CA ILE A 567 -9.60 15.50 7.23
C ILE A 567 -8.19 15.70 6.68
N ASP A 568 -8.02 15.56 5.36
CA ASP A 568 -6.73 15.75 4.67
C ASP A 568 -6.89 16.70 3.48
N PRO A 569 -6.66 18.01 3.68
CA PRO A 569 -6.74 19.01 2.61
C PRO A 569 -5.73 18.78 1.48
N ASP A 570 -4.63 18.09 1.75
CA ASP A 570 -3.60 17.75 0.76
C ASP A 570 -3.93 16.46 -0.02
N PHE A 571 -5.04 15.79 0.33
CA PHE A 571 -5.41 14.54 -0.33
C PHE A 571 -6.00 14.80 -1.70
N CYS A 572 -5.13 14.82 -2.70
CA CYS A 572 -5.45 15.29 -4.05
C CYS A 572 -6.50 14.47 -4.81
N ASP A 573 -6.79 13.23 -4.38
CA ASP A 573 -7.87 12.40 -4.93
C ASP A 573 -9.27 12.93 -4.58
N THR A 574 -9.41 13.66 -3.47
CA THR A 574 -10.73 14.07 -2.94
C THR A 574 -11.51 14.93 -3.92
N ALA A 575 -10.85 15.91 -4.55
CA ALA A 575 -11.44 16.78 -5.56
C ALA A 575 -11.97 16.00 -6.77
N PHE A 576 -11.25 14.97 -7.22
CA PHE A 576 -11.71 14.11 -8.32
C PHE A 576 -12.99 13.35 -7.95
N HIS A 577 -13.05 12.78 -6.75
CA HIS A 577 -14.22 12.02 -6.30
C HIS A 577 -15.43 12.91 -6.01
N GLU A 578 -15.21 14.11 -5.48
CA GLU A 578 -16.25 15.12 -5.32
C GLU A 578 -16.81 15.52 -6.70
N ALA A 579 -15.92 15.82 -7.65
CA ALA A 579 -16.32 16.18 -9.01
C ALA A 579 -17.10 15.06 -9.69
N LEU A 580 -16.67 13.80 -9.53
CA LEU A 580 -17.37 12.66 -10.11
C LEU A 580 -18.79 12.52 -9.55
N ALA A 581 -18.99 12.76 -8.25
CA ALA A 581 -20.34 12.78 -7.67
C ALA A 581 -21.19 13.91 -8.27
N LEU A 582 -20.64 15.11 -8.44
CA LEU A 582 -21.33 16.25 -9.06
C LEU A 582 -21.70 15.99 -10.53
N VAL A 583 -20.80 15.40 -11.31
CA VAL A 583 -21.06 15.02 -12.70
C VAL A 583 -22.24 14.05 -12.77
N LEU A 584 -22.26 13.01 -11.94
CA LEU A 584 -23.35 12.03 -11.91
C LEU A 584 -24.68 12.63 -11.44
N LYS A 585 -24.66 13.70 -10.63
CA LYS A 585 -25.85 14.47 -10.27
C LYS A 585 -26.33 15.42 -11.38
N GLY A 586 -25.56 15.60 -12.46
CA GLY A 586 -25.85 16.55 -13.54
C GLY A 586 -25.29 17.96 -13.33
N ASN A 587 -24.53 18.20 -12.25
CA ASN A 587 -23.92 19.49 -11.93
C ASN A 587 -22.54 19.63 -12.58
N ALA A 588 -22.50 19.55 -13.91
CA ALA A 588 -21.26 19.58 -14.68
C ALA A 588 -20.43 20.86 -14.47
N ARG A 589 -21.09 22.01 -14.29
CA ARG A 589 -20.40 23.30 -14.11
C ARG A 589 -19.58 23.36 -12.82
N ASP A 590 -20.12 22.84 -11.72
CA ASP A 590 -19.43 22.84 -10.42
C ASP A 590 -18.30 21.80 -10.36
N ALA A 591 -18.38 20.75 -11.20
CA ALA A 591 -17.36 19.71 -11.27
C ALA A 591 -16.08 20.14 -12.01
N VAL A 592 -16.16 21.08 -12.96
CA VAL A 592 -15.01 21.50 -13.78
C VAL A 592 -13.85 22.06 -12.95
N PRO A 593 -14.05 23.01 -12.01
CA PRO A 593 -12.96 23.51 -11.17
C PRO A 593 -12.27 22.40 -10.36
N LEU A 594 -13.05 21.48 -9.81
CA LEU A 594 -12.55 20.36 -9.02
C LEU A 594 -11.76 19.35 -9.87
N LEU A 595 -12.22 19.06 -11.08
CA LEU A 595 -11.47 18.23 -12.02
C LEU A 595 -10.15 18.89 -12.44
N ASN A 596 -10.16 20.20 -12.69
CA ASN A 596 -8.95 20.96 -12.98
C ASN A 596 -7.95 20.92 -11.81
N GLN A 597 -8.43 21.08 -10.58
CA GLN A 597 -7.61 20.92 -9.38
C GLN A 597 -6.97 19.52 -9.33
N SER A 598 -7.72 18.48 -9.69
CA SER A 598 -7.25 17.10 -9.69
C SER A 598 -6.22 16.76 -10.78
N LEU A 599 -5.98 17.64 -11.76
CA LEU A 599 -4.95 17.41 -12.79
C LEU A 599 -3.53 17.57 -12.26
N SER A 600 -3.36 18.32 -11.16
CA SER A 600 -2.07 18.44 -10.46
C SER A 600 -1.65 17.14 -9.75
N CYS A 601 -2.59 16.21 -9.60
CA CYS A 601 -2.41 14.96 -8.87
C CYS A 601 -2.07 13.83 -9.85
N ALA A 602 -0.88 13.25 -9.69
CA ALA A 602 -0.41 12.16 -10.55
C ALA A 602 -1.33 10.93 -10.53
N PHE A 603 -2.12 10.75 -9.47
CA PHE A 603 -3.03 9.63 -9.25
C PHE A 603 -4.37 9.79 -10.01
N THR A 604 -4.82 11.02 -10.26
CA THR A 604 -6.14 11.28 -10.86
C THR A 604 -6.06 11.86 -12.26
N VAL A 605 -4.92 12.40 -12.69
CA VAL A 605 -4.78 13.09 -14.00
C VAL A 605 -5.25 12.24 -15.20
N ARG A 606 -4.96 10.93 -15.22
CA ARG A 606 -5.41 10.03 -16.30
C ARG A 606 -6.93 9.86 -16.36
N ARG A 607 -7.60 10.01 -15.23
CA ARG A 607 -9.05 9.84 -15.10
C ARG A 607 -9.78 11.16 -15.30
N ALA A 608 -9.21 12.22 -14.76
CA ALA A 608 -9.78 13.57 -14.81
C ALA A 608 -9.73 14.17 -16.22
N LEU A 609 -8.63 13.99 -16.96
CA LEU A 609 -8.47 14.64 -18.26
C LEU A 609 -9.46 14.12 -19.34
N PRO A 610 -9.66 12.80 -19.53
CA PRO A 610 -10.69 12.31 -20.45
C PRO A 610 -12.09 12.79 -20.05
N LEU A 611 -12.40 12.73 -18.76
CA LEU A 611 -13.70 13.21 -18.23
C LEU A 611 -13.93 14.70 -18.53
N LEU A 612 -12.91 15.54 -18.34
CA LEU A 612 -12.95 16.96 -18.70
C LEU A 612 -13.15 17.16 -20.20
N ASN A 613 -12.44 16.40 -21.05
CA ASN A 613 -12.59 16.51 -22.51
C ASN A 613 -14.03 16.18 -22.94
N ASP A 614 -14.60 15.10 -22.40
CA ASP A 614 -15.97 14.68 -22.69
C ASP A 614 -16.98 15.73 -22.22
N MET A 615 -16.76 16.30 -21.03
CA MET A 615 -17.61 17.37 -20.49
C MET A 615 -17.54 18.64 -21.34
N TYR A 616 -16.35 19.08 -21.73
CA TYR A 616 -16.20 20.25 -22.60
C TYR A 616 -16.85 20.03 -23.97
N ALA A 617 -16.68 18.84 -24.56
CA ALA A 617 -17.34 18.50 -25.81
C ALA A 617 -18.87 18.57 -25.70
N GLN A 618 -19.44 18.05 -24.61
CA GLN A 618 -20.89 18.10 -24.38
C GLN A 618 -21.41 19.51 -24.11
N LEU A 619 -20.73 20.29 -23.28
CA LEU A 619 -21.11 21.68 -22.98
C LEU A 619 -21.05 22.54 -24.25
N LEU A 620 -19.98 22.42 -25.05
CA LEU A 620 -19.84 23.16 -26.30
C LEU A 620 -20.79 22.66 -27.39
N ALA A 621 -21.24 21.40 -27.36
CA ALA A 621 -22.29 20.93 -28.28
C ALA A 621 -23.64 21.58 -27.99
N GLN A 622 -23.94 21.90 -26.73
CA GLN A 622 -25.18 22.58 -26.33
C GLN A 622 -25.09 24.09 -26.55
N THR A 623 -23.94 24.67 -26.24
CA THR A 623 -23.68 26.11 -26.33
C THR A 623 -22.33 26.38 -26.99
N PRO A 624 -22.24 26.32 -28.34
CA PRO A 624 -20.97 26.46 -29.07
C PRO A 624 -20.26 27.80 -28.86
N HIS A 625 -21.01 28.84 -28.49
CA HIS A 625 -20.51 30.18 -28.23
C HIS A 625 -20.43 30.51 -26.73
N ASP A 626 -20.40 29.52 -25.83
CA ASP A 626 -20.18 29.80 -24.40
C ASP A 626 -18.71 30.09 -24.13
N ALA A 627 -18.37 31.38 -24.07
CA ALA A 627 -17.02 31.85 -23.81
C ALA A 627 -16.46 31.38 -22.45
N ALA A 628 -17.32 31.11 -21.46
CA ALA A 628 -16.85 30.61 -20.16
C ALA A 628 -16.34 29.17 -20.26
N VAL A 629 -17.05 28.31 -21.00
CA VAL A 629 -16.64 26.91 -21.23
C VAL A 629 -15.32 26.87 -22.01
N HIS A 630 -15.17 27.72 -23.04
CA HIS A 630 -13.92 27.86 -23.76
C HIS A 630 -12.77 28.32 -22.85
N ARG A 631 -12.98 29.29 -21.95
CA ARG A 631 -11.95 29.71 -20.98
C ARG A 631 -11.58 28.59 -20.01
N TRP A 632 -12.55 27.80 -19.54
CA TRP A 632 -12.27 26.63 -18.70
C TRP A 632 -11.37 25.63 -19.43
N ALA A 633 -11.75 25.23 -20.64
CA ALA A 633 -10.94 24.33 -21.46
C ALA A 633 -9.54 24.89 -21.74
N ALA A 634 -9.42 26.20 -22.01
CA ALA A 634 -8.14 26.85 -22.17
C ALA A 634 -7.25 26.74 -20.93
N SER A 635 -7.80 27.02 -19.74
CA SER A 635 -7.07 26.91 -18.48
C SER A 635 -6.60 25.47 -18.22
N THR A 636 -7.44 24.48 -18.52
CA THR A 636 -7.10 23.05 -18.43
C THR A 636 -5.90 22.70 -19.30
N TYR A 637 -5.93 23.06 -20.58
CA TYR A 637 -4.86 22.69 -21.50
C TYR A 637 -3.59 23.51 -21.28
N ALA A 638 -3.70 24.75 -20.81
CA ALA A 638 -2.53 25.57 -20.50
C ALA A 638 -1.69 24.95 -19.36
N ALA A 639 -2.34 24.27 -18.41
CA ALA A 639 -1.66 23.58 -17.30
C ALA A 639 -0.97 22.26 -17.71
N LEU A 640 -1.22 21.74 -18.92
CA LEU A 640 -0.68 20.45 -19.37
C LEU A 640 0.57 20.62 -20.23
N PRO A 641 1.60 19.76 -20.07
CA PRO A 641 2.76 19.78 -20.94
C PRO A 641 2.36 19.62 -22.42
N GLY A 642 2.75 20.58 -23.27
CA GLY A 642 2.41 20.59 -24.69
C GLY A 642 0.96 21.00 -25.02
N GLY A 643 0.19 21.48 -24.03
CA GLY A 643 -1.21 21.86 -24.23
C GLY A 643 -1.45 23.30 -24.72
N HIS A 644 -0.41 24.15 -24.81
CA HIS A 644 -0.54 25.56 -25.19
C HIS A 644 -1.27 25.79 -26.52
N GLY A 645 -1.06 24.94 -27.53
CA GLY A 645 -1.77 25.07 -28.81
C GLY A 645 -3.29 24.88 -28.69
N ARG A 646 -3.72 23.88 -27.90
CA ARG A 646 -5.14 23.67 -27.60
C ARG A 646 -5.70 24.81 -26.75
N ALA A 647 -4.93 25.27 -25.76
CA ALA A 647 -5.33 26.40 -24.94
C ALA A 647 -5.55 27.69 -25.75
N ALA A 648 -4.63 28.01 -26.68
CA ALA A 648 -4.75 29.14 -27.58
C ALA A 648 -6.01 29.03 -28.47
N MET A 649 -6.30 27.84 -29.02
CA MET A 649 -7.51 27.59 -29.82
C MET A 649 -8.81 27.83 -29.04
N HIS A 650 -8.87 27.39 -27.78
CA HIS A 650 -10.04 27.63 -26.93
C HIS A 650 -10.19 29.11 -26.56
N LEU A 651 -9.10 29.83 -26.23
CA LEU A 651 -9.15 31.28 -25.97
C LEU A 651 -9.57 32.08 -27.22
N ALA A 652 -9.08 31.69 -28.39
CA ALA A 652 -9.51 32.29 -29.65
C ALA A 652 -11.02 32.11 -29.90
N SER A 653 -11.55 30.94 -29.57
CA SER A 653 -12.98 30.65 -29.67
C SER A 653 -13.79 31.44 -28.64
N ALA A 654 -13.27 31.64 -27.42
CA ALA A 654 -13.88 32.50 -26.40
C ALA A 654 -13.95 33.96 -26.87
N ALA A 655 -12.86 34.51 -27.42
CA ALA A 655 -12.82 35.86 -27.95
C ALA A 655 -13.83 36.05 -29.09
N ARG A 656 -13.91 35.10 -30.03
CA ARG A 656 -14.91 35.12 -31.12
C ARG A 656 -16.33 35.11 -30.58
N ALA A 657 -16.62 34.23 -29.63
CA ALA A 657 -17.93 34.16 -28.99
C ALA A 657 -18.34 35.46 -28.30
N VAL A 658 -17.42 36.17 -27.63
CA VAL A 658 -17.69 37.48 -27.01
C VAL A 658 -17.99 38.53 -28.08
N LEU A 659 -17.21 38.56 -29.17
CA LEU A 659 -17.39 39.51 -30.28
C LEU A 659 -18.71 39.29 -31.02
N ASP A 660 -19.11 38.04 -31.21
CA ASP A 660 -20.33 37.68 -31.94
C ASP A 660 -21.58 37.77 -31.03
N GLY A 661 -21.42 37.64 -29.70
CA GLY A 661 -22.50 37.63 -28.71
C GLY A 661 -22.82 38.98 -28.05
N GLY A 662 -22.14 40.07 -28.42
CA GLY A 662 -22.42 41.42 -27.91
C GLY A 662 -22.02 41.68 -26.45
N ALA A 663 -21.19 40.81 -25.86
CA ALA A 663 -20.62 41.01 -24.53
C ALA A 663 -19.47 42.04 -24.57
N PRO A 664 -19.04 42.62 -23.42
CA PRO A 664 -18.06 43.70 -23.41
C PRO A 664 -16.77 43.33 -24.15
N ALA A 665 -16.39 44.14 -25.14
CA ALA A 665 -15.29 43.83 -26.05
C ALA A 665 -13.93 43.80 -25.33
N ALA A 666 -13.84 44.41 -24.15
CA ALA A 666 -12.67 44.33 -23.27
C ALA A 666 -12.28 42.88 -22.97
N ARG A 667 -13.25 42.00 -22.70
CA ARG A 667 -12.98 40.57 -22.43
C ARG A 667 -12.49 39.83 -23.66
N ALA A 668 -12.96 40.20 -24.86
CA ALA A 668 -12.47 39.63 -26.11
C ALA A 668 -11.00 40.02 -26.37
N VAL A 669 -10.61 41.24 -25.99
CA VAL A 669 -9.20 41.69 -26.08
C VAL A 669 -8.32 40.85 -25.15
N ASP A 670 -8.74 40.62 -23.91
CA ASP A 670 -7.99 39.81 -22.95
C ASP A 670 -7.83 38.35 -23.43
N ASP A 671 -8.91 37.73 -23.89
CA ASP A 671 -8.90 36.36 -24.41
C ASP A 671 -8.00 36.24 -25.66
N ALA A 672 -8.10 37.18 -26.61
CA ALA A 672 -7.28 37.18 -27.82
C ALA A 672 -5.80 37.45 -27.54
N ARG A 673 -5.49 38.33 -26.58
CA ARG A 673 -4.11 38.61 -26.16
C ARG A 673 -3.49 37.41 -25.47
N ALA A 674 -4.24 36.74 -24.59
CA ALA A 674 -3.80 35.50 -23.94
C ALA A 674 -3.58 34.37 -24.95
N ALA A 675 -4.45 34.24 -25.97
CA ALA A 675 -4.27 33.27 -27.04
C ALA A 675 -2.96 33.52 -27.81
N LEU A 676 -2.70 34.77 -28.22
CA LEU A 676 -1.49 35.15 -28.95
C LEU A 676 -0.22 34.95 -28.11
N ALA A 677 -0.29 35.19 -26.80
CA ALA A 677 0.85 34.92 -25.90
C ALA A 677 1.24 33.43 -25.85
N LEU A 678 0.25 32.53 -25.93
CA LEU A 678 0.48 31.09 -25.98
C LEU A 678 0.98 30.59 -27.34
N ALA A 679 0.65 31.30 -28.43
CA ALA A 679 1.09 30.99 -29.79
C ALA A 679 1.51 32.26 -30.59
N PRO A 680 2.68 32.86 -30.29
CA PRO A 680 3.06 34.17 -30.83
C PRO A 680 3.28 34.22 -32.34
N ALA A 681 3.53 33.06 -32.96
CA ALA A 681 3.80 32.95 -34.39
C ALA A 681 2.52 32.80 -35.24
N ASP A 682 1.36 32.73 -34.61
CA ASP A 682 0.06 32.55 -35.26
C ASP A 682 -0.52 33.90 -35.70
N THR A 683 -0.52 34.13 -37.02
CA THR A 683 -1.02 35.37 -37.62
C THR A 683 -2.53 35.51 -37.50
N GLU A 684 -3.29 34.41 -37.44
CA GLU A 684 -4.74 34.43 -37.25
C GLU A 684 -5.12 34.99 -35.87
N LEU A 685 -4.35 34.64 -34.83
CA LEU A 685 -4.55 35.17 -33.48
C LEU A 685 -4.24 36.67 -33.42
N GLY A 686 -3.23 37.13 -34.16
CA GLY A 686 -2.95 38.56 -34.30
C GLY A 686 -4.10 39.32 -34.97
N HIS A 687 -4.69 38.77 -36.03
CA HIS A 687 -5.87 39.35 -36.67
C HIS A 687 -7.09 39.37 -35.75
N LEU A 688 -7.28 38.32 -34.94
CA LEU A 688 -8.34 38.25 -33.94
C LEU A 688 -8.19 39.32 -32.86
N LEU A 689 -6.96 39.55 -32.36
CA LEU A 689 -6.67 40.61 -31.38
C LEU A 689 -6.97 42.00 -31.96
N ALA A 690 -6.54 42.27 -33.20
CA ALA A 690 -6.86 43.53 -33.88
C ALA A 690 -8.38 43.75 -34.01
N ARG A 691 -9.13 42.69 -34.39
CA ARG A 691 -10.61 42.75 -34.44
C ARG A 691 -11.22 43.05 -33.07
N ALA A 692 -10.70 42.45 -32.00
CA ALA A 692 -11.19 42.68 -30.64
C ALA A 692 -10.91 44.11 -30.16
N LEU A 693 -9.73 44.65 -30.45
CA LEU A 693 -9.34 46.03 -30.11
C LEU A 693 -10.19 47.07 -30.85
N LEU A 694 -10.49 46.84 -32.13
CA LEU A 694 -11.39 47.70 -32.90
C LEU A 694 -12.84 47.66 -32.36
N ALA A 695 -13.32 46.48 -31.96
CA ALA A 695 -14.62 46.36 -31.30
C ALA A 695 -14.66 47.12 -29.96
N ARG A 696 -13.58 47.07 -29.17
CA ARG A 696 -13.45 47.84 -27.93
C ARG A 696 -13.39 49.34 -28.17
N ALA A 697 -12.70 49.78 -29.22
CA ALA A 697 -12.68 51.19 -29.61
C ALA A 697 -14.09 51.71 -29.93
N SER A 698 -14.85 50.97 -30.73
CA SER A 698 -16.23 51.32 -31.08
C SER A 698 -17.19 51.30 -29.88
N GLU A 699 -17.00 50.37 -28.93
CA GLU A 699 -17.78 50.32 -27.68
C GLU A 699 -17.47 51.52 -26.78
N ALA A 700 -16.19 51.85 -26.59
CA ALA A 700 -15.74 52.99 -25.79
C ALA A 700 -16.20 54.34 -26.37
N GLU A 701 -16.17 54.48 -27.71
CA GLU A 701 -16.67 55.68 -28.40
C GLU A 701 -18.17 55.87 -28.18
N ARG A 702 -18.96 54.79 -28.29
CA ARG A 702 -20.41 54.81 -27.96
C ARG A 702 -20.69 55.14 -26.49
N GLY A 703 -19.78 54.76 -25.59
CA GLY A 703 -19.85 55.06 -24.16
C GLY A 703 -19.33 56.46 -23.77
N GLY A 704 -18.83 57.27 -24.72
CA GLY A 704 -18.25 58.59 -24.45
C GLY A 704 -16.81 58.58 -23.92
N GLU A 705 -16.16 57.41 -23.84
CA GLU A 705 -14.78 57.21 -23.38
C GLU A 705 -13.76 57.44 -24.52
N HIS A 706 -13.74 58.64 -25.10
CA HIS A 706 -12.95 58.97 -26.29
C HIS A 706 -11.43 58.68 -26.14
N GLY A 707 -10.88 58.82 -24.94
CA GLY A 707 -9.48 58.47 -24.65
C GLY A 707 -9.19 56.97 -24.77
N ALA A 708 -10.07 56.12 -24.21
CA ALA A 708 -9.97 54.67 -24.31
C ALA A 708 -10.20 54.18 -25.75
N ALA A 709 -11.09 54.84 -26.49
CA ALA A 709 -11.35 54.54 -27.89
C ALA A 709 -10.10 54.77 -28.76
N ARG A 710 -9.42 55.92 -28.61
CA ARG A 710 -8.17 56.22 -29.33
C ARG A 710 -7.06 55.23 -29.00
N LEU A 711 -6.85 54.93 -27.71
CA LEU A 711 -5.84 53.96 -27.27
C LEU A 711 -6.03 52.58 -27.90
N ALA A 712 -7.26 52.06 -27.88
CA ALA A 712 -7.57 50.76 -28.45
C ALA A 712 -7.39 50.74 -29.99
N ALA A 713 -7.77 51.80 -30.68
CA ALA A 713 -7.58 51.93 -32.14
C ALA A 713 -6.09 52.01 -32.54
N ASP A 714 -5.28 52.76 -31.79
CA ASP A 714 -3.84 52.85 -32.02
C ASP A 714 -3.11 51.52 -31.78
N GLU A 715 -3.52 50.79 -30.73
CA GLU A 715 -3.01 49.44 -30.46
C GLU A 715 -3.38 48.49 -31.62
N ALA A 716 -4.63 48.51 -32.09
CA ALA A 716 -5.06 47.70 -33.23
C ALA A 716 -4.24 48.00 -34.50
N GLY A 717 -4.02 49.28 -34.81
CA GLY A 717 -3.20 49.70 -35.94
C GLY A 717 -1.75 49.22 -35.83
N THR A 718 -1.21 49.19 -34.61
CA THR A 718 0.14 48.68 -34.34
C THR A 718 0.25 47.18 -34.58
N VAL A 719 -0.73 46.40 -34.10
CA VAL A 719 -0.83 44.95 -34.35
C VAL A 719 -0.93 44.66 -35.86
N LEU A 720 -1.80 45.37 -36.59
CA LEU A 720 -1.98 45.18 -38.04
C LEU A 720 -0.71 45.49 -38.84
N ARG A 721 0.01 46.56 -38.50
CA ARG A 721 1.30 46.90 -39.13
C ARG A 721 2.35 45.82 -38.88
N ALA A 722 2.40 45.25 -37.68
CA ALA A 722 3.32 44.16 -37.35
C ALA A 722 3.01 42.90 -38.19
N LEU A 723 1.73 42.54 -38.33
CA LEU A 723 1.29 41.41 -39.15
C LEU A 723 1.62 41.60 -40.64
N ALA A 724 1.40 42.80 -41.19
CA ALA A 724 1.71 43.12 -42.59
C ALA A 724 3.22 42.98 -42.89
N ARG A 725 4.09 43.42 -41.97
CA ARG A 725 5.55 43.25 -42.08
C ARG A 725 5.96 41.77 -42.07
N ALA A 726 5.41 40.99 -41.14
CA ALA A 726 5.68 39.56 -41.04
C ALA A 726 5.22 38.77 -42.29
N GLY A 727 4.09 39.15 -42.90
CA GLY A 727 3.59 38.58 -44.15
C GLY A 727 4.51 38.86 -45.35
N SER A 728 4.98 40.11 -45.49
CA SER A 728 5.94 40.53 -46.53
C SER A 728 7.25 39.75 -46.47
N GLU A 729 7.80 39.52 -45.27
CA GLU A 729 9.05 38.76 -45.09
C GLU A 729 8.92 37.26 -45.41
N ARG A 730 7.77 36.64 -45.05
CA ARG A 730 7.48 35.25 -45.44
C ARG A 730 7.32 35.12 -46.96
N GLY A 731 6.68 36.08 -47.62
CA GLY A 731 6.58 36.15 -49.09
C GLY A 731 7.94 36.18 -49.76
N ARG A 732 8.82 37.10 -49.34
CA ARG A 732 10.20 37.21 -49.86
C ARG A 732 11.06 35.96 -49.63
N ARG A 733 10.90 35.26 -48.48
CA ARG A 733 11.57 33.97 -48.22
C ARG A 733 11.04 32.82 -49.10
N ARG A 734 9.74 32.82 -49.41
CA ARG A 734 9.11 31.80 -50.26
C ARG A 734 9.52 31.96 -51.73
N ASP A 735 9.63 33.20 -52.21
CA ASP A 735 10.15 33.52 -53.55
C ASP A 735 11.64 33.17 -53.68
N ARG A 736 12.46 33.45 -52.67
CA ARG A 736 13.88 33.00 -52.66
C ARG A 736 14.05 31.49 -52.68
N ARG A 737 13.12 30.71 -52.09
CA ARG A 737 13.15 29.24 -52.14
C ARG A 737 12.59 28.66 -53.45
N ARG A 738 11.72 29.40 -54.16
CA ARG A 738 11.21 29.00 -55.48
C ARG A 738 12.15 29.39 -56.63
N GLY A 739 12.91 30.48 -56.49
CA GLY A 739 13.94 30.91 -57.46
C GLY A 739 15.32 30.24 -57.31
N GLY A 740 15.44 29.22 -56.44
CA GLY A 740 16.69 28.48 -56.20
C GLY A 740 16.56 26.97 -56.47
N ARG A 741 15.54 26.55 -57.22
CA ARG A 741 15.43 25.21 -57.80
C ARG A 741 15.58 25.29 -59.31
#